data_AF-Q0RX02-F1
#
_entry.id   AF-Q0RX02-F1
#
_cell.length_a   1.000
_cell.length_b   1.000
_cell.length_c   1.000
_cell.angle_alpha   90.00
_cell.angle_beta   90.00
_cell.angle_gamma   90.00
#
_symmetry.space_group_name_H-M   'P 1'
#
loop_
_entity.id
_entity.type
_entity.pdbx_description
1 polymer ?
#
loop_
_entity_poly.entity_id
_entity_poly.type
_entity_poly.pdbx_seq_one_letter_code
_entity_poly.pdbx_strand_id
1 'polypeptide(L)'
;MACTAGNVFPGERQQSTAAPRGRPCRTVTRPCPVHQPTTAVPWCIPLLVVAYCDRRGWHLDAGAAMYDSANTTTGLYSERAVTGTVMSADQTRSWPPTDFLVPVDNWSLDQGVPQKRVGRYLRYFAAPGGTLKCGRLVRVRVGVGTWSYRPGCTMRRPSAAAGSAATRSWWCDRNEVSAMGFRTYKGNTVSENGWRICDTGEIVKPLVPGTDNVRPEVRRGAAATILVAWAAVWHRRIWRIDSYRPRDYWGFSWDNDIANSNHLSGTAVDLNATRLPWKVRASVNMPADKIVAVRQMLTEFEGTVFWGEDWATKDPMHTQINLPEGDTRLDAFATRLDNGYLWVYGPPDPDAFPLPAGYYYGPLDGPAESISGLFPTDPQSWKDGLRRWQKTCGIPETGIWDTDTARAATALQIANGWPVTGYVFEGEWNVVIRHGQRPDLGGPVTPPPPPVVRGKTWADVSQHQITPVTDAYPYDIFCFRSNSGNMRDTKFAANHDWAVRACDDGRLRFFIVYWFFRPGQANIDLLMQMVTEQGGPHPRMVVMADVEDAAGTITGDQSAEVNDEIRRAREWLGERRVIGYWNPVSNADLWRTRPPGLRLVTPSYGREPGSPKIKPDGYFAHQYTDNGPCPPFGRCDLNYTHLSTDELDAMLGLGQSPPPPPPPPVPEPFPVDDAALWDYIAGEVLGR
;
A
#
# COMPACT_ATOMS: atom_id res chain seq x y z
N MET A 1 17.72 24.18 53.11
CA MET A 1 18.01 25.65 53.09
C MET A 1 18.83 25.95 51.84
N ALA A 2 19.09 27.23 51.53
CA ALA A 2 19.35 27.69 50.15
C ALA A 2 20.74 28.34 49.93
N CYS A 3 20.90 28.93 48.74
CA CYS A 3 22.03 29.71 48.19
C CYS A 3 23.20 28.87 47.63
N THR A 4 23.76 29.02 46.41
CA THR A 4 23.84 30.05 45.31
C THR A 4 25.08 30.96 45.28
N ALA A 5 25.54 31.26 44.04
CA ALA A 5 26.72 32.06 43.62
C ALA A 5 28.11 31.46 43.94
N GLY A 6 29.20 31.75 43.20
CA GLY A 6 29.35 32.51 41.95
C GLY A 6 30.82 32.92 41.68
N ASN A 7 31.10 33.57 40.52
CA ASN A 7 32.37 34.24 40.13
C ASN A 7 33.62 33.35 39.82
N VAL A 8 34.68 33.80 39.10
CA VAL A 8 34.82 34.58 37.83
C VAL A 8 36.30 34.48 37.33
N PHE A 9 36.58 34.81 36.05
CA PHE A 9 37.94 34.82 35.42
C PHE A 9 38.93 35.87 35.98
N PRO A 10 40.25 35.62 35.84
CA PRO A 10 41.09 36.34 34.83
C PRO A 10 42.09 35.39 34.09
N GLY A 11 42.92 35.78 33.11
CA GLY A 11 43.04 37.03 32.34
C GLY A 11 44.47 37.30 31.81
N GLU A 12 44.61 37.78 30.54
CA GLU A 12 45.84 38.33 29.90
C GLU A 12 46.99 37.35 29.49
N ARG A 13 47.96 37.68 28.59
CA ARG A 13 48.29 38.92 27.82
C ARG A 13 48.88 38.64 26.39
N GLN A 14 49.13 39.71 25.64
CA GLN A 14 49.37 39.85 24.17
C GLN A 14 50.79 39.51 23.64
N GLN A 15 50.95 39.36 22.31
CA GLN A 15 51.75 40.28 21.45
C GLN A 15 51.51 40.10 19.92
N SER A 16 52.14 40.91 19.04
CA SER A 16 51.68 41.17 17.64
C SER A 16 52.78 41.73 16.70
N THR A 17 52.55 41.71 15.37
CA THR A 17 53.05 42.59 14.24
C THR A 17 53.08 41.80 12.91
N ALA A 18 53.07 42.33 11.67
CA ALA A 18 52.71 43.64 11.06
C ALA A 18 52.47 43.46 9.54
N ALA A 19 52.11 44.52 8.78
CA ALA A 19 51.83 44.47 7.33
C ALA A 19 52.23 45.77 6.58
N PRO A 20 52.35 45.76 5.23
CA PRO A 20 52.22 46.96 4.39
C PRO A 20 51.14 46.87 3.27
N ARG A 21 50.94 47.97 2.52
CA ARG A 21 49.69 48.37 1.83
C ARG A 21 49.74 48.33 0.29
N GLY A 22 48.57 48.30 -0.37
CA GLY A 22 48.40 48.64 -1.80
C GLY A 22 46.93 48.96 -2.19
N ARG A 23 46.72 49.99 -3.04
CA ARG A 23 45.44 50.54 -3.60
C ARG A 23 45.81 51.53 -4.75
N PRO A 24 44.89 52.12 -5.56
CA PRO A 24 43.43 51.92 -5.72
C PRO A 24 42.97 51.72 -7.20
N CYS A 25 41.65 51.57 -7.44
CA CYS A 25 40.92 52.43 -8.40
C CYS A 25 39.38 52.27 -8.29
N ARG A 26 38.63 53.20 -8.90
CA ARG A 26 37.15 53.28 -8.85
C ARG A 26 36.63 53.95 -10.13
N THR A 27 35.55 53.43 -10.71
CA THR A 27 34.78 54.15 -11.76
C THR A 27 33.28 53.87 -11.58
N VAL A 28 32.42 54.82 -11.94
CA VAL A 28 30.96 54.77 -11.71
C VAL A 28 30.22 55.32 -12.92
N THR A 29 29.24 54.58 -13.43
CA THR A 29 28.22 55.10 -14.38
C THR A 29 26.86 54.42 -14.19
N ARG A 30 25.80 55.21 -14.40
CA ARG A 30 24.36 54.91 -14.51
C ARG A 30 23.80 55.95 -15.52
N PRO A 31 22.54 55.84 -16.01
CA PRO A 31 21.88 54.71 -16.65
C PRO A 31 21.18 55.16 -17.97
N CYS A 32 20.59 54.23 -18.76
CA CYS A 32 19.42 54.53 -19.63
C CYS A 32 18.72 53.25 -20.14
N PRO A 33 17.46 53.33 -20.65
CA PRO A 33 16.59 52.17 -20.83
C PRO A 33 16.57 51.58 -22.25
N VAL A 34 15.97 50.39 -22.39
CA VAL A 34 15.62 49.75 -23.67
C VAL A 34 14.15 49.30 -23.64
N HIS A 35 13.50 49.30 -24.80
CA HIS A 35 12.05 49.15 -25.01
C HIS A 35 11.45 47.78 -24.63
N GLN A 36 10.15 47.79 -24.31
CA GLN A 36 9.25 46.65 -24.58
C GLN A 36 8.97 46.54 -26.09
N PRO A 37 8.76 45.32 -26.60
CA PRO A 37 7.47 45.10 -27.25
C PRO A 37 6.82 43.72 -26.96
N THR A 38 5.51 43.77 -26.69
CA THR A 38 4.45 42.81 -27.05
C THR A 38 4.74 41.29 -27.15
N THR A 39 4.08 40.53 -26.26
CA THR A 39 3.41 39.23 -26.52
C THR A 39 4.14 38.18 -27.38
N ALA A 40 4.71 37.16 -26.74
CA ALA A 40 5.07 35.88 -27.37
C ALA A 40 4.01 34.80 -27.07
N VAL A 41 3.70 33.96 -28.06
CA VAL A 41 2.75 32.84 -27.96
C VAL A 41 3.50 31.57 -27.50
N PRO A 42 2.97 30.77 -26.55
CA PRO A 42 3.61 29.52 -26.14
C PRO A 42 3.60 28.48 -27.27
N TRP A 43 4.72 27.79 -27.45
CA TRP A 43 4.87 26.74 -28.48
C TRP A 43 4.25 25.43 -27.98
N CYS A 44 3.29 24.87 -28.72
CA CYS A 44 2.71 23.56 -28.42
C CYS A 44 3.50 22.44 -29.09
N ILE A 45 4.09 21.54 -28.30
CA ILE A 45 4.64 20.27 -28.79
C ILE A 45 3.47 19.29 -28.99
N PRO A 46 3.26 18.71 -30.18
CA PRO A 46 2.21 17.72 -30.41
C PRO A 46 2.66 16.33 -29.91
N LEU A 47 1.89 15.72 -29.01
CA LEU A 47 2.05 14.29 -28.72
C LEU A 47 1.69 13.45 -29.95
N LEU A 48 2.54 12.47 -30.26
CA LEU A 48 2.24 11.41 -31.23
C LEU A 48 1.90 10.12 -30.47
N VAL A 49 0.65 9.68 -30.57
CA VAL A 49 0.19 8.41 -29.99
C VAL A 49 0.24 7.32 -31.05
N VAL A 50 0.85 6.19 -30.71
CA VAL A 50 0.93 5.01 -31.59
C VAL A 50 0.20 3.85 -30.91
N ALA A 51 -0.55 3.08 -31.71
CA ALA A 51 -1.26 1.90 -31.25
C ALA A 51 -0.85 0.68 -32.07
N TYR A 52 -0.65 -0.46 -31.41
CA TYR A 52 -0.43 -1.75 -32.07
C TYR A 52 -1.20 -2.87 -31.37
N CYS A 53 -1.25 -4.03 -32.00
CA CYS A 53 -2.01 -5.19 -31.54
C CYS A 53 -1.13 -6.44 -31.54
N ASP A 54 -1.21 -7.24 -30.48
CA ASP A 54 -0.59 -8.57 -30.40
C ASP A 54 -1.64 -9.66 -30.09
N ARG A 55 -1.22 -10.86 -29.67
CA ARG A 55 -2.15 -11.97 -29.32
C ARG A 55 -2.96 -11.74 -28.03
N ARG A 56 -2.67 -10.69 -27.25
CA ARG A 56 -3.36 -10.34 -25.99
C ARG A 56 -4.33 -9.17 -26.17
N GLY A 57 -4.10 -8.28 -27.14
CA GLY A 57 -5.05 -7.22 -27.49
C GLY A 57 -4.38 -5.99 -28.12
N TRP A 58 -5.13 -4.88 -28.14
CA TRP A 58 -4.65 -3.57 -28.57
C TRP A 58 -4.02 -2.81 -27.41
N HIS A 59 -2.84 -2.25 -27.66
CA HIS A 59 -2.12 -1.38 -26.73
C HIS A 59 -2.02 0.03 -27.31
N LEU A 60 -2.15 1.03 -26.45
CA LEU A 60 -2.01 2.46 -26.74
C LEU A 60 -0.83 2.98 -25.93
N ASP A 61 0.17 3.54 -26.60
CA ASP A 61 1.36 4.08 -25.94
C ASP A 61 1.53 5.59 -26.23
N ALA A 62 1.98 6.32 -25.23
CA ALA A 62 1.95 7.79 -25.18
C ALA A 62 3.34 8.37 -24.82
N GLY A 63 4.38 7.85 -25.46
CA GLY A 63 5.76 8.30 -25.27
C GLY A 63 6.01 9.71 -25.82
N ALA A 64 6.56 10.59 -24.97
CA ALA A 64 7.09 11.88 -25.39
C ALA A 64 8.48 11.70 -26.04
N ALA A 65 8.51 11.55 -27.37
CA ALA A 65 9.75 11.42 -28.12
C ALA A 65 10.50 12.78 -28.21
N MET A 66 11.40 13.05 -27.26
CA MET A 66 12.42 14.08 -27.45
C MET A 66 13.48 13.57 -28.44
N TYR A 67 13.57 14.25 -29.58
CA TYR A 67 14.84 14.36 -30.30
C TYR A 67 15.71 15.36 -29.53
N ASP A 68 16.85 14.91 -29.02
CA ASP A 68 17.94 15.80 -28.63
C ASP A 68 18.96 15.92 -29.78
N SER A 69 19.64 17.05 -29.89
CA SER A 69 20.53 17.35 -31.02
C SER A 69 21.67 18.28 -30.63
N ALA A 70 22.89 17.85 -30.97
CA ALA A 70 24.19 18.36 -30.50
C ALA A 70 24.51 17.96 -29.04
N ASN A 71 25.77 17.65 -28.69
CA ASN A 71 27.00 17.99 -29.40
C ASN A 71 28.02 16.83 -29.53
N THR A 72 28.99 16.99 -30.44
CA THR A 72 30.09 16.05 -30.70
C THR A 72 31.11 16.02 -29.56
N THR A 73 32.05 15.07 -29.42
CA THR A 73 32.78 14.17 -30.36
C THR A 73 33.38 13.01 -29.48
N THR A 74 33.99 11.88 -29.90
CA THR A 74 34.59 11.30 -31.14
C THR A 74 34.52 9.76 -31.04
N GLY A 75 34.51 9.02 -32.17
CA GLY A 75 34.81 7.57 -32.12
C GLY A 75 34.37 6.68 -33.30
N LEU A 76 34.91 6.92 -34.51
CA LEU A 76 35.13 5.96 -35.62
C LEU A 76 34.24 4.67 -35.67
N TYR A 77 33.39 4.44 -36.68
CA TYR A 77 33.82 4.18 -38.07
C TYR A 77 32.70 4.25 -39.13
N SER A 78 33.11 4.59 -40.37
CA SER A 78 32.45 4.36 -41.68
C SER A 78 30.97 4.69 -41.90
N GLU A 79 30.72 5.74 -42.68
CA GLU A 79 29.42 6.06 -43.29
C GLU A 79 29.11 5.19 -44.51
N ARG A 80 27.83 5.17 -44.93
CA ARG A 80 27.49 5.39 -46.34
C ARG A 80 26.14 6.10 -46.48
N ALA A 81 26.18 7.41 -46.73
CA ALA A 81 24.99 8.22 -46.95
C ALA A 81 24.44 8.06 -48.38
N VAL A 82 23.11 8.16 -48.52
CA VAL A 82 22.44 8.53 -49.78
C VAL A 82 21.40 9.60 -49.45
N THR A 83 21.58 10.79 -50.01
CA THR A 83 20.61 11.89 -49.91
C THR A 83 19.48 11.69 -50.93
N GLY A 84 18.24 11.97 -50.54
CA GLY A 84 17.05 11.71 -51.37
C GLY A 84 15.91 12.69 -51.11
N THR A 85 15.71 13.63 -52.04
CA THR A 85 14.74 14.72 -51.97
C THR A 85 13.28 14.26 -52.03
N VAL A 86 12.38 15.08 -51.48
CA VAL A 86 10.90 14.99 -51.60
C VAL A 86 10.45 14.74 -53.05
N MET A 87 9.56 13.74 -53.25
CA MET A 87 8.72 13.61 -54.44
C MET A 87 7.29 13.17 -54.09
N SER A 88 6.38 13.28 -55.07
CA SER A 88 4.93 13.18 -54.93
C SER A 88 4.36 11.77 -55.16
N ALA A 89 3.03 11.68 -55.27
CA ALA A 89 2.25 10.44 -55.34
C ALA A 89 2.34 9.66 -56.68
N ASP A 90 1.65 8.51 -56.69
CA ASP A 90 1.48 7.50 -57.75
C ASP A 90 2.70 6.64 -58.13
N GLN A 91 2.70 5.39 -57.67
CA GLN A 91 2.34 4.25 -58.54
C GLN A 91 2.01 2.99 -57.73
N THR A 92 1.21 2.09 -58.31
CA THR A 92 0.87 0.78 -57.75
C THR A 92 1.74 -0.32 -58.34
N ARG A 93 2.23 -1.25 -57.49
CA ARG A 93 2.75 -2.57 -57.90
C ARG A 93 2.67 -3.58 -56.75
N SER A 94 2.57 -4.86 -57.10
CA SER A 94 2.28 -5.97 -56.19
C SER A 94 3.20 -7.16 -56.45
N TRP A 95 3.54 -7.92 -55.40
CA TRP A 95 4.24 -9.20 -55.49
C TRP A 95 3.55 -10.25 -54.58
N PRO A 96 3.70 -11.57 -54.86
CA PRO A 96 2.83 -12.62 -54.31
C PRO A 96 3.31 -13.21 -52.96
N PRO A 97 2.45 -13.97 -52.26
CA PRO A 97 2.81 -14.67 -51.03
C PRO A 97 3.42 -16.07 -51.29
N THR A 98 4.12 -16.60 -50.29
CA THR A 98 4.45 -18.02 -50.14
C THR A 98 4.34 -18.42 -48.67
N ASP A 99 3.47 -19.39 -48.37
CA ASP A 99 3.21 -19.89 -47.01
C ASP A 99 4.29 -20.87 -46.52
N PHE A 100 4.34 -21.09 -45.20
CA PHE A 100 4.86 -22.33 -44.62
C PHE A 100 3.94 -22.84 -43.51
N LEU A 101 3.59 -24.13 -43.57
CA LEU A 101 2.74 -24.86 -42.64
C LEU A 101 3.49 -26.07 -42.07
N VAL A 102 3.38 -26.31 -40.77
CA VAL A 102 3.58 -27.62 -40.10
C VAL A 102 2.76 -27.61 -38.79
N PRO A 103 2.38 -28.77 -38.21
CA PRO A 103 0.98 -28.99 -37.90
C PRO A 103 0.64 -29.15 -36.41
N VAL A 104 -0.63 -29.44 -36.13
CA VAL A 104 -1.21 -29.80 -34.83
C VAL A 104 -1.67 -31.26 -34.90
N ASP A 105 -1.53 -32.06 -33.83
CA ASP A 105 -2.39 -33.23 -33.66
C ASP A 105 -2.49 -33.79 -32.22
N ASN A 106 -3.57 -34.56 -32.00
CA ASN A 106 -3.83 -35.52 -30.91
C ASN A 106 -4.23 -35.09 -29.46
N TRP A 107 -5.57 -34.94 -29.28
CA TRP A 107 -6.43 -35.68 -28.30
C TRP A 107 -6.32 -35.36 -26.78
N SER A 108 -7.30 -35.62 -25.89
CA SER A 108 -8.68 -36.15 -25.99
C SER A 108 -9.63 -35.47 -24.95
N LEU A 109 -10.92 -35.84 -24.89
CA LEU A 109 -11.95 -35.23 -24.01
C LEU A 109 -12.94 -36.23 -23.35
N ASP A 110 -13.72 -35.72 -22.39
CA ASP A 110 -14.71 -36.35 -21.49
C ASP A 110 -14.17 -37.26 -20.36
N GLN A 111 -14.79 -37.37 -19.16
CA GLN A 111 -16.01 -36.73 -18.58
C GLN A 111 -15.87 -36.59 -17.04
N GLY A 112 -16.82 -35.93 -16.32
CA GLY A 112 -16.84 -35.94 -14.84
C GLY A 112 -17.60 -34.80 -14.10
N VAL A 113 -18.90 -34.63 -14.36
CA VAL A 113 -19.92 -33.82 -13.60
C VAL A 113 -19.65 -33.70 -12.07
N PRO A 114 -19.88 -32.54 -11.37
CA PRO A 114 -20.93 -31.53 -11.63
C PRO A 114 -20.55 -30.03 -11.63
N GLN A 115 -21.40 -29.22 -12.27
CA GLN A 115 -21.39 -27.75 -12.18
C GLN A 115 -22.28 -27.21 -11.04
N LYS A 116 -21.89 -26.07 -10.44
CA LYS A 116 -22.85 -25.03 -10.00
C LYS A 116 -22.21 -23.65 -9.73
N ARG A 117 -21.90 -22.90 -10.79
CA ARG A 117 -21.85 -21.40 -10.89
C ARG A 117 -21.17 -20.99 -12.21
N VAL A 118 -21.86 -20.19 -13.03
CA VAL A 118 -21.37 -19.02 -13.81
C VAL A 118 -22.51 -18.58 -14.76
N GLY A 119 -22.79 -17.29 -14.79
CA GLY A 119 -23.73 -16.65 -15.71
C GLY A 119 -24.00 -15.20 -15.27
N ARG A 120 -24.08 -14.20 -16.15
CA ARG A 120 -24.06 -14.21 -17.63
C ARG A 120 -23.13 -13.11 -18.15
N TYR A 121 -22.36 -13.41 -19.20
CA TYR A 121 -22.07 -12.43 -20.25
C TYR A 121 -22.90 -12.83 -21.47
N LEU A 122 -23.50 -11.86 -22.17
CA LEU A 122 -24.35 -12.11 -23.34
C LEU A 122 -23.74 -11.47 -24.60
N ARG A 123 -23.95 -12.15 -25.73
CA ARG A 123 -23.31 -11.89 -27.02
C ARG A 123 -23.97 -10.72 -27.75
N TYR A 124 -23.21 -10.10 -28.67
CA TYR A 124 -23.73 -9.84 -30.01
C TYR A 124 -22.71 -10.32 -31.07
N PHE A 125 -23.22 -10.65 -32.26
CA PHE A 125 -22.49 -11.43 -33.28
C PHE A 125 -21.60 -10.58 -34.18
N ALA A 126 -20.52 -11.19 -34.68
CA ALA A 126 -19.90 -10.83 -35.95
C ALA A 126 -20.49 -11.72 -37.07
N ALA A 127 -20.67 -11.16 -38.26
CA ALA A 127 -21.01 -11.92 -39.47
C ALA A 127 -19.73 -12.32 -40.22
N PRO A 128 -19.64 -13.54 -40.80
CA PRO A 128 -18.46 -13.98 -41.53
C PRO A 128 -18.44 -13.44 -42.98
N GLY A 129 -17.26 -13.03 -43.44
CA GLY A 129 -17.00 -12.65 -44.85
C GLY A 129 -16.79 -11.15 -45.06
N GLY A 130 -15.53 -10.69 -44.96
CA GLY A 130 -15.16 -9.31 -45.27
C GLY A 130 -13.66 -9.06 -45.15
N THR A 131 -12.94 -9.06 -46.28
CA THR A 131 -11.51 -8.75 -46.34
C THR A 131 -11.25 -7.24 -46.28
N LEU A 132 -10.64 -6.78 -45.20
CA LEU A 132 -10.25 -5.37 -45.03
C LEU A 132 -8.97 -5.05 -45.81
N LYS A 133 -9.08 -4.16 -46.80
CA LYS A 133 -7.93 -3.52 -47.46
C LYS A 133 -7.42 -2.33 -46.63
N CYS A 134 -6.12 -2.08 -46.69
CA CYS A 134 -5.46 -1.00 -45.95
C CYS A 134 -5.57 0.36 -46.67
N GLY A 135 -5.59 1.45 -45.90
CA GLY A 135 -5.10 2.76 -46.34
C GLY A 135 -6.12 3.89 -46.56
N ARG A 136 -6.16 4.87 -45.65
CA ARG A 136 -6.19 6.31 -46.00
C ARG A 136 -5.84 7.20 -44.79
N LEU A 137 -4.86 8.10 -44.96
CA LEU A 137 -4.63 9.21 -44.05
C LEU A 137 -5.75 10.25 -44.16
N VAL A 138 -6.06 10.95 -43.06
CA VAL A 138 -6.91 12.15 -43.05
C VAL A 138 -6.20 13.23 -42.24
N ARG A 139 -5.85 14.36 -42.87
CA ARG A 139 -5.42 15.57 -42.15
C ARG A 139 -6.65 16.25 -41.55
N VAL A 140 -6.62 16.50 -40.23
CA VAL A 140 -7.59 17.37 -39.54
C VAL A 140 -6.87 18.66 -39.15
N ARG A 141 -7.48 19.81 -39.43
CA ARG A 141 -6.97 21.14 -39.10
C ARG A 141 -7.81 21.70 -37.95
N VAL A 142 -7.25 21.71 -36.74
CA VAL A 142 -8.00 22.15 -35.54
C VAL A 142 -7.91 23.66 -35.42
N GLY A 143 -9.07 24.34 -35.47
CA GLY A 143 -9.20 25.74 -35.07
C GLY A 143 -9.43 25.82 -33.56
N VAL A 144 -8.87 26.85 -32.91
CA VAL A 144 -8.98 27.01 -31.45
C VAL A 144 -10.38 27.51 -31.08
N GLY A 145 -11.07 26.77 -30.22
CA GLY A 145 -12.36 27.15 -29.66
C GLY A 145 -12.58 26.47 -28.31
N THR A 146 -13.08 27.21 -27.33
CA THR A 146 -13.30 26.73 -25.96
C THR A 146 -14.53 25.83 -25.87
N TRP A 147 -14.38 24.62 -25.33
CA TRP A 147 -15.48 23.68 -25.12
C TRP A 147 -15.50 23.17 -23.67
N SER A 148 -16.68 23.16 -23.05
CA SER A 148 -16.94 22.53 -21.76
C SER A 148 -17.33 21.07 -21.96
N TYR A 149 -16.75 20.17 -21.15
CA TYR A 149 -16.97 18.73 -21.29
C TYR A 149 -18.27 18.27 -20.60
N ARG A 150 -19.10 17.51 -21.32
CA ARG A 150 -20.18 16.69 -20.76
C ARG A 150 -19.92 15.23 -21.11
N PRO A 151 -19.86 14.31 -20.13
CA PRO A 151 -19.75 12.87 -20.43
C PRO A 151 -21.04 12.36 -21.10
N GLY A 152 -20.92 11.50 -22.12
CA GLY A 152 -22.08 10.72 -22.61
C GLY A 152 -22.18 10.43 -24.12
N CYS A 153 -21.38 11.05 -24.99
CA CYS A 153 -21.51 10.87 -26.46
C CYS A 153 -20.40 10.01 -27.08
N THR A 154 -20.78 8.91 -27.74
CA THR A 154 -19.91 8.14 -28.65
C THR A 154 -20.27 8.42 -30.11
N MET A 155 -19.28 8.78 -30.93
CA MET A 155 -19.49 8.98 -32.37
C MET A 155 -19.46 7.65 -33.14
N ARG A 156 -20.52 7.34 -33.88
CA ARG A 156 -20.47 6.39 -35.01
C ARG A 156 -20.29 7.15 -36.32
N ARG A 157 -19.50 6.60 -37.24
CA ARG A 157 -19.49 7.04 -38.66
C ARG A 157 -20.73 6.50 -39.38
N PRO A 158 -21.41 7.30 -40.22
CA PRO A 158 -22.37 6.76 -41.18
C PRO A 158 -21.65 5.99 -42.29
N SER A 159 -22.27 4.95 -42.82
CA SER A 159 -21.91 4.34 -44.10
C SER A 159 -22.39 5.22 -45.25
N ALA A 160 -21.63 5.25 -46.35
CA ALA A 160 -21.98 6.05 -47.51
C ALA A 160 -22.93 5.28 -48.44
N ALA A 161 -24.11 5.85 -48.67
CA ALA A 161 -24.97 5.58 -49.82
C ALA A 161 -25.21 6.90 -50.56
N ALA A 162 -25.38 6.84 -51.88
CA ALA A 162 -25.41 8.04 -52.74
C ALA A 162 -26.82 8.60 -52.95
N GLY A 163 -26.92 9.91 -53.18
CA GLY A 163 -28.09 10.52 -53.83
C GLY A 163 -28.68 11.75 -53.12
N SER A 164 -28.65 12.88 -53.84
CA SER A 164 -29.46 14.11 -53.71
C SER A 164 -29.56 14.84 -52.35
N ALA A 165 -29.73 16.17 -52.44
CA ALA A 165 -30.00 17.02 -51.30
C ALA A 165 -31.51 17.09 -51.01
N ALA A 166 -31.90 16.91 -49.75
CA ALA A 166 -33.25 17.19 -49.27
C ALA A 166 -33.21 17.69 -47.82
N THR A 167 -33.73 18.89 -47.58
CA THR A 167 -33.99 19.41 -46.23
C THR A 167 -35.08 18.59 -45.56
N ARG A 168 -34.80 17.97 -44.41
CA ARG A 168 -35.83 17.34 -43.57
C ARG A 168 -35.62 17.64 -42.09
N SER A 169 -36.75 17.87 -41.42
CA SER A 169 -36.86 18.06 -39.98
C SER A 169 -36.40 16.80 -39.23
N TRP A 170 -35.72 16.98 -38.09
CA TRP A 170 -35.40 15.90 -37.17
C TRP A 170 -36.63 15.51 -36.36
N TRP A 171 -37.33 14.47 -36.83
CA TRP A 171 -38.12 13.64 -35.92
C TRP A 171 -37.16 12.76 -35.12
N CYS A 172 -37.21 12.82 -33.79
CA CYS A 172 -36.53 11.83 -32.97
C CYS A 172 -37.28 10.51 -33.06
N ASP A 173 -36.64 9.49 -33.63
CA ASP A 173 -37.09 8.11 -33.48
C ASP A 173 -37.05 7.74 -31.99
N ARG A 174 -38.22 7.49 -31.42
CA ARG A 174 -38.37 6.91 -30.09
C ARG A 174 -38.01 5.43 -30.20
N ASN A 175 -36.75 5.07 -29.90
CA ASN A 175 -36.34 3.81 -29.25
C ASN A 175 -34.79 3.65 -29.20
N GLU A 176 -34.09 4.39 -28.32
CA GLU A 176 -32.86 3.92 -27.61
C GLU A 176 -32.31 4.94 -26.58
N VAL A 177 -33.16 5.43 -25.65
CA VAL A 177 -32.68 6.14 -24.45
C VAL A 177 -33.47 5.72 -23.22
N SER A 178 -32.79 5.14 -22.24
CA SER A 178 -33.26 5.03 -20.85
C SER A 178 -32.15 5.41 -19.87
N ALA A 179 -31.46 6.52 -20.15
CA ALA A 179 -30.58 7.18 -19.20
C ALA A 179 -31.44 7.91 -18.14
N MET A 180 -31.85 7.16 -17.11
CA MET A 180 -32.76 7.63 -16.06
C MET A 180 -32.21 7.25 -14.68
N GLY A 181 -31.19 7.99 -14.22
CA GLY A 181 -30.69 7.90 -12.84
C GLY A 181 -31.70 8.33 -11.76
N PHE A 182 -32.92 8.66 -12.18
CA PHE A 182 -34.03 9.18 -11.38
C PHE A 182 -35.29 8.38 -11.70
N ARG A 183 -36.08 8.07 -10.67
CA ARG A 183 -37.26 7.20 -10.76
C ARG A 183 -38.42 7.75 -9.95
N THR A 184 -39.63 7.42 -10.39
CA THR A 184 -40.84 7.59 -9.56
C THR A 184 -40.97 6.40 -8.61
N TYR A 185 -41.25 6.64 -7.34
CA TYR A 185 -41.48 5.60 -6.34
C TYR A 185 -42.76 5.90 -5.53
N LYS A 186 -43.70 4.94 -5.47
CA LYS A 186 -45.03 5.09 -4.83
C LYS A 186 -45.75 6.42 -5.20
N GLY A 187 -45.54 6.92 -6.41
CA GLY A 187 -46.10 8.19 -6.92
C GLY A 187 -45.19 9.42 -6.79
N ASN A 188 -44.17 9.38 -5.93
CA ASN A 188 -43.25 10.50 -5.69
C ASN A 188 -42.05 10.48 -6.64
N THR A 189 -41.61 11.65 -7.09
CA THR A 189 -40.34 11.86 -7.83
C THR A 189 -39.24 12.52 -6.98
N VAL A 190 -39.60 13.02 -5.79
CA VAL A 190 -38.71 13.64 -4.81
C VAL A 190 -38.97 13.06 -3.41
N SER A 191 -37.94 13.05 -2.57
CA SER A 191 -38.03 12.66 -1.16
C SER A 191 -38.44 13.84 -0.27
N GLU A 192 -38.67 13.60 1.01
CA GLU A 192 -39.10 14.59 2.03
C GLU A 192 -38.22 15.84 2.05
N ASN A 193 -36.90 15.70 1.95
CA ASN A 193 -35.96 16.83 1.90
C ASN A 193 -35.84 17.51 0.52
N GLY A 194 -36.72 17.19 -0.43
CA GLY A 194 -36.79 17.80 -1.76
C GLY A 194 -35.80 17.26 -2.81
N TRP A 195 -34.98 16.25 -2.48
CA TRP A 195 -34.06 15.64 -3.44
C TRP A 195 -34.76 14.66 -4.37
N ARG A 196 -34.38 14.62 -5.66
CA ARG A 196 -34.95 13.67 -6.62
C ARG A 196 -34.64 12.23 -6.23
N ILE A 197 -35.68 11.39 -6.22
CA ILE A 197 -35.58 9.96 -5.94
C ILE A 197 -34.80 9.29 -7.07
N CYS A 198 -33.78 8.51 -6.71
CA CYS A 198 -32.76 8.05 -7.64
C CYS A 198 -32.72 6.52 -7.78
N ASP A 199 -32.09 6.04 -8.85
CA ASP A 199 -31.69 4.64 -8.99
C ASP A 199 -30.29 4.39 -8.38
N THR A 200 -29.68 3.25 -8.66
CA THR A 200 -28.33 2.92 -8.16
C THR A 200 -27.18 3.58 -8.93
N GLY A 201 -27.40 4.19 -10.11
CA GLY A 201 -26.37 4.90 -10.88
C GLY A 201 -25.96 6.22 -10.23
N GLU A 202 -26.86 6.86 -9.50
CA GLU A 202 -26.60 8.06 -8.71
C GLU A 202 -25.88 7.79 -7.37
N ILE A 203 -25.72 6.53 -6.98
CA ILE A 203 -25.20 6.11 -5.68
C ILE A 203 -23.69 5.79 -5.73
N VAL A 204 -23.00 6.16 -4.67
CA VAL A 204 -21.59 5.83 -4.39
C VAL A 204 -21.46 5.19 -3.01
N LYS A 205 -20.33 4.49 -2.76
CA LYS A 205 -20.01 3.85 -1.48
C LYS A 205 -18.60 4.22 -0.98
N PRO A 206 -18.34 5.49 -0.62
CA PRO A 206 -17.02 5.92 -0.15
C PRO A 206 -16.64 5.18 1.15
N LEU A 207 -15.35 5.08 1.44
CA LEU A 207 -14.90 4.65 2.76
C LEU A 207 -15.15 5.80 3.75
N VAL A 208 -15.76 5.51 4.90
CA VAL A 208 -15.79 6.47 6.01
C VAL A 208 -14.39 6.52 6.65
N PRO A 209 -13.71 7.69 6.68
CA PRO A 209 -12.39 7.82 7.30
C PRO A 209 -12.36 7.32 8.74
N GLY A 210 -11.29 6.61 9.11
CA GLY A 210 -11.10 6.07 10.45
C GLY A 210 -11.93 4.82 10.80
N THR A 211 -12.51 4.12 9.82
CA THR A 211 -13.37 2.94 10.07
C THR A 211 -12.83 1.66 9.43
N ASP A 212 -13.16 0.51 10.05
CA ASP A 212 -12.91 -0.83 9.53
C ASP A 212 -13.88 -1.17 8.37
N ASN A 213 -13.66 -0.49 7.24
CA ASN A 213 -14.36 -0.66 5.96
C ASN A 213 -15.88 -0.37 5.98
N VAL A 214 -16.33 0.66 6.71
CA VAL A 214 -17.72 1.14 6.65
C VAL A 214 -17.94 1.99 5.40
N ARG A 215 -18.98 1.64 4.63
CA ARG A 215 -19.28 2.23 3.31
C ARG A 215 -20.78 2.42 3.09
N PRO A 216 -21.41 3.45 3.69
CA PRO A 216 -22.82 3.76 3.48
C PRO A 216 -23.08 4.07 2.00
N GLU A 217 -24.21 3.58 1.50
CA GLU A 217 -24.70 3.93 0.17
C GLU A 217 -25.26 5.36 0.19
N VAL A 218 -24.59 6.29 -0.49
CA VAL A 218 -24.96 7.72 -0.46
C VAL A 218 -24.98 8.34 -1.86
N ARG A 219 -25.76 9.41 -2.01
CA ARG A 219 -25.93 10.17 -3.25
C ARG A 219 -24.65 10.90 -3.65
N ARG A 220 -24.21 10.77 -4.91
CA ARG A 220 -23.01 11.44 -5.43
C ARG A 220 -23.07 12.97 -5.34
N GLY A 221 -21.89 13.61 -5.31
CA GLY A 221 -21.74 15.06 -5.12
C GLY A 221 -21.62 15.43 -3.64
N ALA A 222 -21.91 16.69 -3.29
CA ALA A 222 -21.75 17.21 -1.93
C ALA A 222 -22.46 16.38 -0.85
N ALA A 223 -23.60 15.75 -1.17
CA ALA A 223 -24.30 14.86 -0.25
C ALA A 223 -23.43 13.67 0.23
N ALA A 224 -22.59 13.09 -0.64
CA ALA A 224 -21.65 12.04 -0.26
C ALA A 224 -20.55 12.59 0.66
N THR A 225 -19.90 13.70 0.28
CA THR A 225 -18.83 14.33 1.09
C THR A 225 -19.32 14.64 2.51
N ILE A 226 -20.53 15.21 2.63
CA ILE A 226 -21.12 15.64 3.89
C ILE A 226 -21.57 14.45 4.75
N LEU A 227 -22.31 13.48 4.21
CA LEU A 227 -22.79 12.33 4.99
C LEU A 227 -21.66 11.38 5.40
N VAL A 228 -20.61 11.25 4.59
CA VAL A 228 -19.41 10.46 4.94
C VAL A 228 -18.57 11.18 5.99
N ALA A 229 -18.43 12.51 5.90
CA ALA A 229 -17.81 13.30 6.95
C ALA A 229 -18.58 13.20 8.27
N TRP A 230 -19.91 13.29 8.21
CA TRP A 230 -20.79 13.12 9.38
C TRP A 230 -20.56 11.76 10.06
N ALA A 231 -20.55 10.67 9.28
CA ALA A 231 -20.28 9.32 9.78
C ALA A 231 -18.87 9.18 10.40
N ALA A 232 -17.85 9.86 9.87
CA ALA A 232 -16.50 9.85 10.42
C ALA A 232 -16.40 10.61 11.76
N VAL A 233 -17.02 11.79 11.85
CA VAL A 233 -17.06 12.56 13.10
C VAL A 233 -17.92 11.83 14.15
N TRP A 234 -19.01 11.16 13.74
CA TRP A 234 -19.82 10.30 14.60
C TRP A 234 -18.99 9.12 15.14
N HIS A 235 -18.27 8.40 14.28
CA HIS A 235 -17.37 7.31 14.69
C HIS A 235 -16.39 7.79 15.77
N ARG A 236 -15.75 8.95 15.54
CA ARG A 236 -14.73 9.53 16.42
C ARG A 236 -15.26 10.01 17.77
N ARG A 237 -16.49 10.56 17.84
CA ARG A 237 -17.02 11.24 19.05
C ARG A 237 -18.15 10.49 19.76
N ILE A 238 -19.03 9.84 19.00
CA ILE A 238 -20.26 9.23 19.52
C ILE A 238 -19.98 7.76 19.85
N TRP A 239 -19.98 6.88 18.85
CA TRP A 239 -19.58 5.49 18.97
C TRP A 239 -19.01 4.97 17.64
N ARG A 240 -18.14 3.96 17.74
CA ARG A 240 -17.72 3.15 16.60
C ARG A 240 -18.94 2.57 15.86
N ILE A 241 -18.99 2.80 14.55
CA ILE A 241 -20.04 2.33 13.62
C ILE A 241 -19.67 1.04 12.87
N ASP A 242 -18.53 0.45 13.24
CA ASP A 242 -17.88 -0.69 12.59
C ASP A 242 -17.62 -1.86 13.57
N SER A 243 -18.15 -1.79 14.79
CA SER A 243 -17.96 -2.79 15.86
C SER A 243 -18.95 -3.96 15.77
N TYR A 244 -20.08 -3.78 15.10
CA TYR A 244 -21.13 -4.81 14.96
C TYR A 244 -20.99 -5.59 13.64
N ARG A 245 -21.47 -6.84 13.62
CA ARG A 245 -21.49 -7.72 12.44
C ARG A 245 -22.88 -8.38 12.32
N PRO A 246 -23.45 -8.53 11.10
CA PRO A 246 -22.83 -8.27 9.81
C PRO A 246 -22.74 -6.78 9.43
N ARG A 247 -23.68 -5.92 9.86
CA ARG A 247 -23.76 -4.49 9.52
C ARG A 247 -24.71 -3.77 10.49
N ASP A 248 -24.40 -2.51 10.85
CA ASP A 248 -25.19 -1.67 11.79
C ASP A 248 -25.26 -0.19 11.37
N TYR A 249 -25.27 0.04 10.06
CA TYR A 249 -25.41 1.35 9.42
C TYR A 249 -26.23 1.20 8.14
N TRP A 250 -27.02 2.20 7.75
CA TRP A 250 -27.82 2.16 6.52
C TRP A 250 -27.65 3.44 5.69
N GLY A 251 -28.13 3.39 4.45
CA GLY A 251 -27.99 4.42 3.44
C GLY A 251 -29.10 4.26 2.41
N PHE A 252 -28.81 4.47 1.12
CA PHE A 252 -29.78 4.30 0.03
C PHE A 252 -30.54 2.96 0.08
N SER A 253 -31.86 3.05 -0.04
CA SER A 253 -32.78 1.92 -0.11
C SER A 253 -33.51 1.93 -1.45
N TRP A 254 -33.52 0.80 -2.16
CA TRP A 254 -34.31 0.66 -3.39
C TRP A 254 -35.82 0.68 -3.12
N ASP A 255 -36.25 0.08 -2.02
CA ASP A 255 -37.64 -0.02 -1.58
C ASP A 255 -37.72 0.44 -0.12
N ASN A 256 -38.81 1.11 0.29
CA ASN A 256 -38.96 1.68 1.62
C ASN A 256 -40.44 1.83 2.00
N ASP A 257 -40.83 1.52 3.23
CA ASP A 257 -42.22 1.66 3.67
C ASP A 257 -42.73 3.10 3.54
N ILE A 258 -41.87 4.09 3.86
CA ILE A 258 -42.17 5.51 3.73
C ILE A 258 -41.96 5.98 2.28
N ALA A 259 -43.06 6.34 1.61
CA ALA A 259 -43.13 6.60 0.18
C ALA A 259 -42.26 7.76 -0.34
N ASN A 260 -41.79 8.65 0.54
CA ASN A 260 -40.91 9.78 0.24
C ASN A 260 -39.64 9.77 1.12
N SER A 261 -39.23 8.62 1.67
CA SER A 261 -38.01 8.47 2.46
C SER A 261 -36.76 9.04 1.76
N ASN A 262 -35.91 9.75 2.51
CA ASN A 262 -34.64 10.30 1.99
C ASN A 262 -33.57 9.22 1.74
N HIS A 263 -33.84 7.96 2.12
CA HIS A 263 -33.06 6.81 1.65
C HIS A 263 -33.37 6.47 0.18
N LEU A 264 -34.52 6.88 -0.37
CA LEU A 264 -34.86 6.65 -1.79
C LEU A 264 -34.10 7.59 -2.75
N SER A 265 -33.60 8.72 -2.24
CA SER A 265 -32.76 9.70 -2.96
C SER A 265 -31.27 9.60 -2.60
N GLY A 266 -30.92 8.74 -1.63
CA GLY A 266 -29.55 8.50 -1.16
C GLY A 266 -28.98 9.57 -0.23
N THR A 267 -29.83 10.44 0.35
CA THR A 267 -29.39 11.59 1.16
C THR A 267 -29.69 11.43 2.66
N ALA A 268 -29.79 10.20 3.13
CA ALA A 268 -29.89 9.84 4.54
C ALA A 268 -28.96 8.66 4.88
N VAL A 269 -28.51 8.61 6.14
CA VAL A 269 -27.76 7.49 6.73
C VAL A 269 -28.26 7.20 8.15
N ASP A 270 -28.40 5.91 8.46
CA ASP A 270 -28.61 5.43 9.83
C ASP A 270 -27.29 4.99 10.43
N LEU A 271 -27.02 5.37 11.68
CA LEU A 271 -25.80 4.99 12.40
C LEU A 271 -26.15 4.33 13.75
N ASN A 272 -25.50 3.20 14.05
CA ASN A 272 -25.71 2.41 15.26
C ASN A 272 -27.17 1.97 15.49
N ALA A 273 -27.87 1.57 14.42
CA ALA A 273 -29.30 1.27 14.39
C ALA A 273 -29.76 0.26 15.48
N THR A 274 -28.96 -0.77 15.73
CA THR A 274 -29.19 -1.80 16.76
C THR A 274 -29.26 -1.21 18.18
N ARG A 275 -28.55 -0.09 18.41
CA ARG A 275 -28.54 0.64 19.69
C ARG A 275 -29.51 1.82 19.70
N LEU A 276 -29.90 2.34 18.54
CA LEU A 276 -30.71 3.55 18.37
C LEU A 276 -32.00 3.26 17.57
N PRO A 277 -32.89 2.39 18.07
CA PRO A 277 -34.04 1.92 17.32
C PRO A 277 -35.08 3.01 17.06
N TRP A 278 -35.75 2.91 15.91
CA TRP A 278 -36.85 3.78 15.50
C TRP A 278 -37.95 3.94 16.57
N LYS A 279 -38.52 5.14 16.68
CA LYS A 279 -39.55 5.55 17.64
C LYS A 279 -39.13 5.62 19.11
N VAL A 280 -37.89 5.26 19.43
CA VAL A 280 -37.30 5.43 20.77
C VAL A 280 -36.50 6.72 20.82
N ARG A 281 -36.53 7.46 21.93
CA ARG A 281 -35.74 8.69 22.08
C ARG A 281 -34.26 8.39 22.24
N ALA A 282 -33.40 9.26 21.71
CA ALA A 282 -31.95 9.21 21.94
C ALA A 282 -31.62 9.02 23.43
N SER A 283 -32.29 9.76 24.32
CA SER A 283 -32.08 9.76 25.77
C SER A 283 -32.42 8.45 26.50
N VAL A 284 -32.95 7.43 25.82
CA VAL A 284 -33.16 6.10 26.40
C VAL A 284 -31.89 5.25 26.31
N ASN A 285 -31.17 5.33 25.18
CA ASN A 285 -30.04 4.44 24.85
C ASN A 285 -28.69 5.17 24.70
N MET A 286 -28.71 6.49 24.54
CA MET A 286 -27.56 7.38 24.37
C MET A 286 -27.32 8.22 25.64
N PRO A 287 -26.12 8.12 26.25
CA PRO A 287 -25.68 9.00 27.33
C PRO A 287 -25.77 10.50 26.98
N ALA A 288 -26.04 11.33 27.99
CA ALA A 288 -26.31 12.75 27.80
C ALA A 288 -25.11 13.54 27.22
N ASP A 289 -23.88 13.17 27.55
CA ASP A 289 -22.65 13.70 26.94
C ASP A 289 -22.60 13.45 25.43
N LYS A 290 -23.06 12.28 24.99
CA LYS A 290 -23.09 11.92 23.57
C LYS A 290 -24.21 12.64 22.83
N ILE A 291 -25.36 12.85 23.48
CA ILE A 291 -26.42 13.71 22.93
C ILE A 291 -25.90 15.14 22.77
N VAL A 292 -25.19 15.70 23.75
CA VAL A 292 -24.53 17.01 23.64
C VAL A 292 -23.51 17.04 22.50
N ALA A 293 -22.71 15.98 22.34
CA ALA A 293 -21.76 15.87 21.23
C ALA A 293 -22.44 15.82 19.85
N VAL A 294 -23.60 15.13 19.69
CA VAL A 294 -24.38 15.19 18.44
C VAL A 294 -24.93 16.60 18.20
N ARG A 295 -25.38 17.31 19.24
CA ARG A 295 -25.80 18.72 19.11
C ARG A 295 -24.66 19.65 18.70
N GLN A 296 -23.46 19.43 19.23
CA GLN A 296 -22.25 20.15 18.79
C GLN A 296 -21.93 19.83 17.32
N MET A 297 -22.03 18.57 16.90
CA MET A 297 -21.83 18.17 15.50
C MET A 297 -22.85 18.85 14.57
N LEU A 298 -24.13 18.97 14.94
CA LEU A 298 -25.12 19.69 14.10
C LEU A 298 -24.76 21.18 13.90
N THR A 299 -24.15 21.81 14.91
CA THR A 299 -23.62 23.18 14.81
C THR A 299 -22.36 23.25 13.95
N GLU A 300 -21.42 22.32 14.14
CA GLU A 300 -20.21 22.18 13.30
C GLU A 300 -20.54 21.87 11.83
N PHE A 301 -21.65 21.19 11.56
CA PHE A 301 -22.13 20.93 10.21
C PHE A 301 -22.98 22.06 9.61
N GLU A 302 -23.04 23.22 10.28
CA GLU A 302 -23.59 24.48 9.77
C GLU A 302 -25.02 24.37 9.19
N GLY A 303 -25.82 23.47 9.77
CA GLY A 303 -27.19 23.21 9.33
C GLY A 303 -27.32 22.45 8.00
N THR A 304 -26.23 21.86 7.48
CA THR A 304 -26.27 20.99 6.28
C THR A 304 -26.82 19.59 6.58
N VAL A 305 -26.79 19.16 7.85
CA VAL A 305 -27.31 17.87 8.33
C VAL A 305 -28.44 18.08 9.34
N PHE A 306 -29.45 17.19 9.30
CA PHE A 306 -30.57 17.10 10.23
C PHE A 306 -30.56 15.74 10.96
N TRP A 307 -31.10 15.68 12.18
CA TRP A 307 -31.14 14.49 13.03
C TRP A 307 -32.58 14.11 13.41
N GLY A 308 -32.95 12.84 13.22
CA GLY A 308 -34.33 12.36 13.43
C GLY A 308 -34.82 12.38 14.89
N GLU A 309 -33.96 12.61 15.89
CA GLU A 309 -34.40 12.95 17.27
C GLU A 309 -35.12 14.31 17.32
N ASP A 310 -35.11 15.13 16.26
CA ASP A 310 -35.86 16.40 16.22
C ASP A 310 -37.28 16.27 15.64
N TRP A 311 -37.57 15.25 14.83
CA TRP A 311 -38.94 14.97 14.36
C TRP A 311 -39.93 14.69 15.51
N ALA A 312 -41.24 14.80 15.24
CA ALA A 312 -42.27 14.47 16.24
C ALA A 312 -42.23 12.98 16.64
N THR A 313 -42.17 12.09 15.64
CA THR A 313 -41.82 10.67 15.83
C THR A 313 -40.30 10.56 15.82
N LYS A 314 -39.71 10.08 16.92
CA LYS A 314 -38.27 10.16 17.15
C LYS A 314 -37.49 9.07 16.43
N ASP A 315 -36.39 9.44 15.79
CA ASP A 315 -35.51 8.51 15.09
C ASP A 315 -34.02 8.87 15.32
N PRO A 316 -33.39 8.34 16.38
CA PRO A 316 -32.07 8.79 16.81
C PRO A 316 -30.90 8.17 16.02
N MET A 317 -31.13 7.12 15.24
CA MET A 317 -30.13 6.59 14.28
C MET A 317 -30.09 7.43 12.99
N HIS A 318 -31.23 7.96 12.56
CA HIS A 318 -31.43 8.60 11.27
C HIS A 318 -30.84 10.00 11.19
N THR A 319 -30.01 10.25 10.17
CA THR A 319 -29.47 11.58 9.85
C THR A 319 -29.50 11.84 8.34
N GLN A 320 -29.76 13.09 7.92
CA GLN A 320 -30.00 13.40 6.51
C GLN A 320 -29.50 14.78 6.08
N ILE A 321 -29.31 14.97 4.77
CA ILE A 321 -29.07 16.31 4.20
C ILE A 321 -30.31 17.19 4.42
N ASN A 322 -30.08 18.37 5.01
CA ASN A 322 -31.10 19.32 5.47
C ASN A 322 -31.39 20.46 4.48
N LEU A 323 -30.64 20.55 3.37
CA LEU A 323 -30.80 21.58 2.34
C LEU A 323 -31.25 20.98 0.99
N PRO A 324 -31.98 21.74 0.15
CA PRO A 324 -32.48 21.24 -1.13
C PRO A 324 -31.38 20.83 -2.12
N GLU A 325 -31.75 20.00 -3.10
CA GLU A 325 -30.86 19.58 -4.18
C GLU A 325 -30.41 20.79 -5.02
N GLY A 326 -29.10 21.08 -5.00
CA GLY A 326 -28.49 22.22 -5.70
C GLY A 326 -28.32 23.49 -4.86
N ASP A 327 -28.54 23.45 -3.54
CA ASP A 327 -28.18 24.56 -2.65
C ASP A 327 -26.65 24.73 -2.54
N THR A 328 -26.14 25.87 -2.99
CA THR A 328 -24.69 26.14 -3.09
C THR A 328 -23.95 26.13 -1.75
N ARG A 329 -24.67 26.18 -0.61
CA ARG A 329 -24.07 26.00 0.71
C ARG A 329 -23.57 24.58 0.92
N LEU A 330 -24.19 23.58 0.29
CA LEU A 330 -23.71 22.19 0.34
C LEU A 330 -22.37 22.05 -0.39
N ASP A 331 -22.24 22.65 -1.59
CA ASP A 331 -20.99 22.61 -2.34
C ASP A 331 -19.87 23.38 -1.62
N ALA A 332 -20.20 24.53 -1.02
CA ALA A 332 -19.25 25.32 -0.23
C ALA A 332 -18.80 24.60 1.06
N PHE A 333 -19.72 23.91 1.75
CA PHE A 333 -19.42 23.15 2.95
C PHE A 333 -18.64 21.86 2.64
N ALA A 334 -19.00 21.14 1.57
CA ALA A 334 -18.23 20.01 1.05
C ALA A 334 -16.79 20.44 0.69
N THR A 335 -16.63 21.53 -0.07
CA THR A 335 -15.32 22.11 -0.41
C THR A 335 -14.50 22.44 0.84
N ARG A 336 -15.13 22.90 1.93
CA ARG A 336 -14.44 23.14 3.20
C ARG A 336 -14.03 21.85 3.92
N LEU A 337 -14.87 20.82 3.92
CA LEU A 337 -14.51 19.50 4.46
C LEU A 337 -13.31 18.90 3.69
N ASP A 338 -13.34 18.97 2.36
CA ASP A 338 -12.26 18.53 1.48
C ASP A 338 -10.96 19.32 1.76
N ASN A 339 -11.06 20.63 1.96
CA ASN A 339 -10.00 21.52 2.46
C ASN A 339 -9.78 21.43 3.99
N GLY A 340 -10.06 20.28 4.61
CA GLY A 340 -9.61 19.96 5.96
C GLY A 340 -10.46 20.45 7.14
N TYR A 341 -11.62 21.04 6.89
CA TYR A 341 -12.54 21.41 7.98
C TYR A 341 -12.94 20.17 8.82
N LEU A 342 -13.01 20.36 10.14
CA LEU A 342 -13.19 19.30 11.16
C LEU A 342 -12.14 18.16 11.14
N TRP A 343 -11.01 18.32 10.42
CA TRP A 343 -9.99 17.30 10.22
C TRP A 343 -10.58 15.97 9.72
N VAL A 344 -11.33 16.04 8.61
CA VAL A 344 -11.95 14.86 7.96
C VAL A 344 -11.15 14.41 6.74
N TYR A 345 -10.76 15.35 5.85
CA TYR A 345 -10.06 15.02 4.60
C TYR A 345 -8.70 15.74 4.41
N GLY A 346 -8.30 16.68 5.28
CA GLY A 346 -7.02 17.40 5.20
C GLY A 346 -6.77 18.46 6.30
N PRO A 347 -5.80 19.38 6.09
CA PRO A 347 -5.50 20.52 6.97
C PRO A 347 -6.00 21.89 6.41
N PRO A 348 -6.21 22.93 7.24
CA PRO A 348 -6.97 24.14 6.88
C PRO A 348 -6.20 25.35 6.30
N ASP A 349 -4.86 25.32 6.22
CA ASP A 349 -4.03 26.37 5.60
C ASP A 349 -3.29 25.75 4.39
N PRO A 350 -3.45 26.28 3.15
CA PRO A 350 -2.86 25.68 1.95
C PRO A 350 -1.32 25.79 1.90
N ASP A 351 -0.74 26.75 2.62
CA ASP A 351 0.71 26.97 2.70
C ASP A 351 1.28 26.50 4.04
N ALA A 352 0.46 26.00 4.97
CA ALA A 352 0.93 25.26 6.14
C ALA A 352 1.58 23.94 5.72
N PHE A 353 2.47 23.45 6.58
CA PHE A 353 2.97 22.09 6.44
C PHE A 353 1.77 21.11 6.56
N PRO A 354 1.53 20.26 5.55
CA PRO A 354 0.27 19.52 5.45
C PRO A 354 0.19 18.28 6.36
N LEU A 355 1.32 17.87 6.96
CA LEU A 355 1.41 16.73 7.87
C LEU A 355 1.34 17.19 9.34
N PRO A 356 1.00 16.30 10.30
CA PRO A 356 1.02 16.64 11.72
C PRO A 356 2.42 17.06 12.22
N ALA A 357 2.46 17.78 13.35
CA ALA A 357 3.74 18.14 13.96
C ALA A 357 4.59 16.90 14.29
N GLY A 358 5.86 16.90 13.86
CA GLY A 358 6.77 15.76 13.98
C GLY A 358 6.80 14.81 12.78
N TYR A 359 5.83 14.90 11.86
CA TYR A 359 5.79 14.11 10.63
C TYR A 359 6.66 14.75 9.54
N TYR A 360 7.01 13.98 8.51
CA TYR A 360 7.82 14.42 7.37
C TYR A 360 7.48 13.60 6.12
N TYR A 361 7.79 14.12 4.94
CA TYR A 361 7.80 13.27 3.74
C TYR A 361 9.13 12.54 3.64
N GLY A 362 9.07 11.23 3.55
CA GLY A 362 10.20 10.32 3.64
C GLY A 362 9.89 8.95 3.04
N PRO A 363 10.79 7.96 3.20
CA PRO A 363 10.67 6.66 2.58
C PRO A 363 9.52 5.83 3.15
N LEU A 364 9.05 4.87 2.35
CA LEU A 364 7.90 3.99 2.65
C LEU A 364 8.16 3.01 3.80
N ASP A 365 9.42 2.69 4.08
CA ASP A 365 9.90 1.85 5.18
C ASP A 365 10.35 2.66 6.41
N GLY A 366 10.07 3.97 6.42
CA GLY A 366 10.25 4.82 7.60
C GLY A 366 9.24 4.53 8.73
N PRO A 367 9.38 5.21 9.89
CA PRO A 367 8.41 5.14 10.99
C PRO A 367 7.05 5.76 10.59
N ALA A 368 6.04 5.69 11.45
CA ALA A 368 4.69 6.18 11.15
C ALA A 368 4.62 7.68 10.79
N GLU A 369 5.61 8.45 11.25
CA GLU A 369 5.83 9.86 10.93
C GLU A 369 6.32 10.11 9.48
N SER A 370 6.81 9.07 8.79
CA SER A 370 7.40 9.13 7.43
C SER A 370 6.34 8.88 6.36
N ILE A 371 5.83 9.96 5.77
CA ILE A 371 4.77 9.91 4.77
C ILE A 371 5.37 9.83 3.37
N SER A 372 5.29 8.64 2.77
CA SER A 372 5.81 8.39 1.41
C SER A 372 4.85 8.79 0.30
N GLY A 373 3.56 8.97 0.59
CA GLY A 373 2.52 9.17 -0.42
C GLY A 373 2.16 7.90 -1.21
N LEU A 374 2.79 6.76 -0.91
CA LEU A 374 2.56 5.47 -1.58
C LEU A 374 1.46 4.63 -0.91
N PHE A 375 1.13 4.86 0.37
CA PHE A 375 0.07 4.06 1.00
C PHE A 375 -1.31 4.41 0.41
N PRO A 376 -2.19 3.42 0.15
CA PRO A 376 -3.59 3.69 -0.23
C PRO A 376 -4.40 4.44 0.83
N THR A 377 -3.91 4.48 2.07
CA THR A 377 -4.51 5.14 3.23
C THR A 377 -3.95 6.53 3.52
N ASP A 378 -2.83 6.93 2.90
CA ASP A 378 -2.30 8.29 3.00
C ASP A 378 -3.37 9.30 2.51
N PRO A 379 -3.79 10.27 3.33
CA PRO A 379 -4.74 11.31 2.94
C PRO A 379 -4.36 11.97 1.61
N GLN A 380 -5.33 12.10 0.70
CA GLN A 380 -5.13 12.69 -0.62
C GLN A 380 -4.56 14.12 -0.51
N SER A 381 -5.01 14.89 0.49
CA SER A 381 -4.50 16.22 0.84
C SER A 381 -3.01 16.23 1.23
N TRP A 382 -2.46 15.15 1.80
CA TRP A 382 -1.02 15.01 2.05
C TRP A 382 -0.27 14.77 0.74
N LYS A 383 -0.81 13.98 -0.18
CA LYS A 383 -0.20 13.77 -1.51
C LYS A 383 -0.22 15.06 -2.33
N ASP A 384 -1.33 15.79 -2.31
CA ASP A 384 -1.48 17.08 -2.98
C ASP A 384 -0.68 18.20 -2.30
N GLY A 385 -0.37 18.05 -1.01
CA GLY A 385 0.67 18.80 -0.32
C GLY A 385 2.03 18.63 -0.98
N LEU A 386 2.51 17.39 -1.07
CA LEU A 386 3.82 17.10 -1.68
C LEU A 386 3.89 17.52 -3.15
N ARG A 387 2.80 17.39 -3.92
CA ARG A 387 2.73 17.91 -5.29
C ARG A 387 2.99 19.42 -5.37
N ARG A 388 2.42 20.23 -4.47
CA ARG A 388 2.69 21.68 -4.42
C ARG A 388 4.17 21.97 -4.13
N TRP A 389 4.79 21.20 -3.24
CA TRP A 389 6.21 21.36 -2.92
C TRP A 389 7.11 20.95 -4.10
N GLN A 390 6.87 19.78 -4.70
CA GLN A 390 7.57 19.27 -5.89
C GLN A 390 7.50 20.26 -7.06
N LYS A 391 6.29 20.73 -7.39
CA LYS A 391 6.04 21.78 -8.40
C LYS A 391 6.87 23.03 -8.15
N THR A 392 6.87 23.51 -6.91
CA THR A 392 7.58 24.72 -6.50
C THR A 392 9.10 24.52 -6.52
N CYS A 393 9.59 23.30 -6.24
CA CYS A 393 10.99 22.90 -6.41
C CYS A 393 11.42 22.70 -7.88
N GLY A 394 10.48 22.65 -8.84
CA GLY A 394 10.77 22.41 -10.25
C GLY A 394 10.99 20.95 -10.63
N ILE A 395 10.47 20.01 -9.84
CA ILE A 395 10.55 18.55 -10.05
C ILE A 395 9.14 17.95 -10.32
N PRO A 396 9.03 16.71 -10.83
CA PRO A 396 7.75 16.10 -11.19
C PRO A 396 6.73 16.03 -10.03
N GLU A 397 5.47 16.36 -10.32
CA GLU A 397 4.36 16.42 -9.34
C GLU A 397 3.78 15.03 -9.02
N THR A 398 4.62 14.08 -8.61
CA THR A 398 4.21 12.69 -8.32
C THR A 398 3.27 12.60 -7.12
N GLY A 399 3.47 13.44 -6.10
CA GLY A 399 2.84 13.32 -4.78
C GLY A 399 3.32 12.12 -3.98
N ILE A 400 4.52 11.62 -4.31
CA ILE A 400 5.23 10.50 -3.71
C ILE A 400 6.62 11.00 -3.30
N TRP A 401 7.14 10.59 -2.15
CA TRP A 401 8.55 10.81 -1.83
C TRP A 401 9.41 9.87 -2.69
N ASP A 402 10.12 10.45 -3.65
CA ASP A 402 10.89 9.77 -4.69
C ASP A 402 12.32 10.33 -4.80
N THR A 403 13.13 9.79 -5.71
CA THR A 403 14.54 10.17 -5.89
C THR A 403 14.73 11.66 -6.22
N ASP A 404 13.82 12.26 -6.99
CA ASP A 404 13.88 13.70 -7.31
C ASP A 404 13.51 14.55 -6.08
N THR A 405 12.51 14.12 -5.32
CA THR A 405 12.10 14.73 -4.04
C THR A 405 13.24 14.67 -3.02
N ALA A 406 13.89 13.52 -2.88
CA ALA A 406 15.02 13.31 -1.98
C ALA A 406 16.24 14.15 -2.38
N ARG A 407 16.52 14.29 -3.69
CA ARG A 407 17.58 15.18 -4.19
C ARG A 407 17.27 16.65 -3.90
N ALA A 408 16.03 17.09 -4.10
CA ALA A 408 15.61 18.46 -3.79
C ALA A 408 15.72 18.79 -2.30
N ALA A 409 15.29 17.89 -1.41
CA ALA A 409 15.42 18.04 0.03
C ALA A 409 16.90 18.09 0.47
N THR A 410 17.72 17.17 -0.06
CA THR A 410 19.18 17.13 0.17
C THR A 410 19.85 18.45 -0.20
N ALA A 411 19.52 19.02 -1.38
CA ALA A 411 20.07 20.29 -1.83
C ALA A 411 19.69 21.46 -0.91
N LEU A 412 18.44 21.51 -0.43
CA LEU A 412 17.97 22.55 0.50
C LEU A 412 18.63 22.41 1.89
N GLN A 413 18.82 21.19 2.37
CA GLN A 413 19.51 20.90 3.63
C GLN A 413 20.97 21.34 3.58
N ILE A 414 21.70 21.02 2.50
CA ILE A 414 23.07 21.49 2.28
C ILE A 414 23.11 23.02 2.20
N ALA A 415 22.22 23.64 1.41
CA ALA A 415 22.19 25.10 1.21
C ALA A 415 21.86 25.90 2.49
N ASN A 416 21.14 25.31 3.45
CA ASN A 416 20.78 25.95 4.71
C ASN A 416 21.63 25.47 5.92
N GLY A 417 22.57 24.54 5.72
CA GLY A 417 23.43 24.01 6.78
C GLY A 417 22.70 23.08 7.78
N TRP A 418 21.66 22.38 7.32
CA TRP A 418 20.85 21.45 8.13
C TRP A 418 21.39 20.01 8.06
N PRO A 419 20.97 19.12 8.98
CA PRO A 419 21.23 17.68 8.87
C PRO A 419 20.71 17.13 7.54
N VAL A 420 21.61 16.53 6.75
CA VAL A 420 21.26 15.94 5.45
C VAL A 420 20.56 14.60 5.68
N THR A 421 19.30 14.52 5.26
CA THR A 421 18.43 13.33 5.38
C THR A 421 17.75 12.96 4.07
N GLY A 422 17.56 13.92 3.16
CA GLY A 422 16.72 13.76 1.98
C GLY A 422 15.21 13.81 2.27
N TYR A 423 14.79 14.05 3.52
CA TYR A 423 13.38 14.11 3.91
C TYR A 423 12.87 15.56 3.84
N VAL A 424 11.57 15.74 3.60
CA VAL A 424 10.92 17.07 3.62
C VAL A 424 10.18 17.23 4.95
N PHE A 425 10.81 17.90 5.90
CA PHE A 425 10.16 18.37 7.14
C PHE A 425 9.49 19.73 6.89
N GLU A 426 8.89 20.30 7.93
CA GLU A 426 8.36 21.67 7.93
C GLU A 426 9.43 22.73 7.56
N GLY A 427 10.72 22.47 7.82
CA GLY A 427 11.83 23.35 7.44
C GLY A 427 11.97 23.50 5.92
N GLU A 428 12.15 22.38 5.22
CA GLU A 428 12.25 22.30 3.75
C GLU A 428 10.96 22.77 3.07
N TRP A 429 9.79 22.54 3.70
CA TRP A 429 8.52 23.09 3.24
C TRP A 429 8.52 24.62 3.28
N ASN A 430 8.83 25.21 4.45
CA ASN A 430 8.72 26.64 4.66
C ASN A 430 9.70 27.45 3.79
N VAL A 431 10.93 27.00 3.58
CA VAL A 431 11.86 27.73 2.70
C VAL A 431 11.42 27.72 1.23
N VAL A 432 10.81 26.64 0.75
CA VAL A 432 10.33 26.51 -0.65
C VAL A 432 9.02 27.25 -0.89
N ILE A 433 8.03 27.03 -0.02
CA ILE A 433 6.65 27.52 -0.15
C ILE A 433 6.54 28.96 0.39
N ARG A 434 6.98 29.22 1.62
CA ARG A 434 6.79 30.52 2.30
C ARG A 434 7.90 31.53 2.02
N HIS A 435 9.09 31.09 1.61
CA HIS A 435 10.25 31.97 1.38
C HIS A 435 10.80 31.94 -0.06
N GLY A 436 10.26 31.09 -0.94
CA GLY A 436 10.58 31.09 -2.37
C GLY A 436 11.97 30.56 -2.73
N GLN A 437 12.70 29.90 -1.81
CA GLN A 437 13.97 29.24 -2.12
C GLN A 437 13.75 28.11 -3.13
N ARG A 438 14.76 27.83 -3.95
CA ARG A 438 14.78 26.69 -4.87
C ARG A 438 16.01 25.82 -4.58
N PRO A 439 15.91 24.49 -4.73
CA PRO A 439 17.07 23.61 -4.63
C PRO A 439 18.02 23.85 -5.81
N ASP A 440 19.33 23.80 -5.56
CA ASP A 440 20.31 23.61 -6.63
C ASP A 440 20.43 22.11 -6.91
N LEU A 441 20.03 21.69 -8.11
CA LEU A 441 19.97 20.29 -8.53
C LEU A 441 21.16 19.92 -9.45
N GLY A 442 22.27 20.65 -9.36
CA GLY A 442 23.39 20.66 -10.31
C GLY A 442 23.98 19.31 -10.73
N GLY A 443 23.48 18.77 -11.84
CA GLY A 443 24.09 17.68 -12.60
C GLY A 443 23.90 16.26 -12.04
N PRO A 444 24.33 15.23 -12.78
CA PRO A 444 24.26 13.83 -12.34
C PRO A 444 25.38 13.53 -11.33
N VAL A 445 25.14 13.87 -10.06
CA VAL A 445 25.96 13.46 -8.92
C VAL A 445 25.33 12.22 -8.28
N THR A 446 26.14 11.21 -7.95
CA THR A 446 25.66 10.05 -7.16
C THR A 446 25.07 10.53 -5.83
N PRO A 447 23.86 10.09 -5.44
CA PRO A 447 23.26 10.51 -4.18
C PRO A 447 24.15 10.08 -2.99
N PRO A 448 24.13 10.82 -1.87
CA PRO A 448 24.76 10.36 -0.64
C PRO A 448 24.14 9.02 -0.21
N PRO A 449 24.90 8.17 0.53
CA PRO A 449 24.36 6.90 1.02
C PRO A 449 23.13 7.14 1.90
N PRO A 450 22.08 6.31 1.78
CA PRO A 450 20.80 6.56 2.45
C PRO A 450 20.94 6.55 3.97
N PRO A 451 20.09 7.33 4.68
CA PRO A 451 20.04 7.29 6.14
C PRO A 451 19.68 5.88 6.65
N VAL A 452 20.18 5.53 7.84
CA VAL A 452 19.99 4.20 8.43
C VAL A 452 18.51 3.95 8.77
N VAL A 453 17.89 3.06 8.00
CA VAL A 453 16.55 2.52 8.29
C VAL A 453 16.59 1.82 9.65
N ARG A 454 15.79 2.31 10.61
CA ARG A 454 15.70 1.73 11.95
C ARG A 454 14.65 0.64 11.99
N GLY A 455 15.12 -0.59 11.83
CA GLY A 455 14.33 -1.80 11.97
C GLY A 455 14.31 -2.66 10.71
N LYS A 456 13.63 -3.79 10.82
CA LYS A 456 13.46 -4.77 9.76
C LYS A 456 12.07 -5.39 9.82
N THR A 457 11.46 -5.53 8.65
CA THR A 457 10.16 -6.20 8.45
C THR A 457 10.38 -7.52 7.73
N TRP A 458 9.63 -8.56 8.06
CA TRP A 458 9.61 -9.81 7.27
C TRP A 458 8.27 -10.52 7.35
N ALA A 459 7.94 -11.27 6.30
CA ALA A 459 6.86 -12.24 6.35
C ALA A 459 7.31 -13.58 6.94
N ASP A 460 6.43 -14.23 7.68
CA ASP A 460 6.44 -15.67 7.90
C ASP A 460 5.34 -16.35 7.07
N VAL A 461 5.64 -17.56 6.55
CA VAL A 461 4.75 -18.28 5.62
C VAL A 461 4.81 -19.80 5.78
N SER A 462 3.84 -20.48 5.18
CA SER A 462 3.67 -21.94 5.20
C SER A 462 3.03 -22.44 3.90
N GLN A 463 2.63 -23.72 3.85
CA GLN A 463 1.82 -24.27 2.76
C GLN A 463 0.50 -23.54 2.52
N HIS A 464 0.01 -22.71 3.46
CA HIS A 464 -1.28 -22.03 3.35
C HIS A 464 -1.24 -20.81 2.41
N GLN A 465 -0.08 -20.19 2.21
CA GLN A 465 0.14 -19.14 1.21
C GLN A 465 0.06 -19.73 -0.22
N ILE A 466 -0.40 -18.95 -1.19
CA ILE A 466 -0.82 -19.45 -2.52
C ILE A 466 0.33 -20.05 -3.35
N THR A 467 1.56 -19.59 -3.15
CA THR A 467 2.77 -20.00 -3.86
C THR A 467 3.95 -20.08 -2.88
N PRO A 468 4.99 -20.90 -3.14
CA PRO A 468 6.31 -20.69 -2.55
C PRO A 468 6.85 -19.28 -2.86
N VAL A 469 7.90 -18.90 -2.14
CA VAL A 469 8.63 -17.65 -2.35
C VAL A 469 9.20 -17.54 -3.77
N THR A 470 9.38 -16.31 -4.25
CA THR A 470 9.98 -15.99 -5.55
C THR A 470 10.77 -14.68 -5.43
N ASP A 471 11.49 -14.31 -6.49
CA ASP A 471 12.27 -13.07 -6.55
C ASP A 471 11.43 -11.76 -6.47
N ALA A 472 10.10 -11.88 -6.34
CA ALA A 472 9.21 -10.78 -6.01
C ALA A 472 9.13 -10.49 -4.50
N TYR A 473 9.82 -11.25 -3.64
CA TYR A 473 9.85 -11.04 -2.19
C TYR A 473 10.58 -9.73 -1.81
N PRO A 474 10.00 -8.84 -0.98
CA PRO A 474 10.49 -7.47 -0.82
C PRO A 474 11.43 -7.24 0.38
N TYR A 475 11.72 -8.26 1.19
CA TYR A 475 12.44 -8.11 2.47
C TYR A 475 13.77 -8.88 2.49
N ASP A 476 14.76 -8.40 3.25
CA ASP A 476 16.08 -9.03 3.42
C ASP A 476 16.12 -10.08 4.56
N ILE A 477 14.98 -10.38 5.17
CA ILE A 477 14.78 -11.48 6.11
C ILE A 477 13.54 -12.25 5.64
N PHE A 478 13.59 -13.58 5.63
CA PHE A 478 12.46 -14.43 5.25
C PHE A 478 12.23 -15.53 6.28
N CYS A 479 10.98 -15.75 6.71
CA CYS A 479 10.60 -16.82 7.62
C CYS A 479 9.65 -17.81 6.93
N PHE A 480 9.83 -19.12 7.14
CA PHE A 480 8.93 -20.13 6.60
C PHE A 480 8.89 -21.43 7.40
N ARG A 481 7.77 -22.14 7.33
CA ARG A 481 7.53 -23.37 8.08
C ARG A 481 8.26 -24.57 7.46
N SER A 482 8.88 -25.41 8.29
CA SER A 482 9.31 -26.77 7.92
C SER A 482 8.22 -27.79 8.17
N ASN A 483 7.56 -27.76 9.33
CA ASN A 483 6.60 -28.78 9.74
C ASN A 483 5.62 -28.27 10.83
N SER A 484 4.55 -29.04 11.06
CA SER A 484 3.68 -28.94 12.23
C SER A 484 3.59 -30.30 12.90
N GLY A 485 4.26 -30.50 14.03
CA GLY A 485 4.47 -31.83 14.60
C GLY A 485 5.11 -32.78 13.59
N ASN A 486 4.46 -33.93 13.38
CA ASN A 486 4.87 -34.97 12.43
C ASN A 486 4.61 -34.62 10.94
N MET A 487 3.91 -33.52 10.64
CA MET A 487 3.49 -33.18 9.27
C MET A 487 4.46 -32.20 8.62
N ARG A 488 5.16 -32.65 7.57
CA ARG A 488 6.02 -31.80 6.72
C ARG A 488 5.19 -30.75 5.97
N ASP A 489 5.68 -29.52 5.92
CA ASP A 489 5.09 -28.44 5.13
C ASP A 489 5.41 -28.64 3.64
N THR A 490 4.39 -28.62 2.79
CA THR A 490 4.54 -28.95 1.36
C THR A 490 5.27 -27.88 0.54
N LYS A 491 5.53 -26.70 1.11
CA LYS A 491 6.32 -25.63 0.46
C LYS A 491 7.75 -25.51 1.00
N PHE A 492 8.12 -26.25 2.04
CA PHE A 492 9.44 -26.15 2.69
C PHE A 492 10.60 -26.22 1.69
N ALA A 493 10.65 -27.24 0.84
CA ALA A 493 11.77 -27.46 -0.09
C ALA A 493 12.01 -26.24 -1.00
N ALA A 494 10.97 -25.78 -1.71
CA ALA A 494 11.06 -24.64 -2.61
C ALA A 494 11.43 -23.33 -1.88
N ASN A 495 10.93 -23.14 -0.65
CA ASN A 495 11.27 -21.99 0.18
C ASN A 495 12.73 -22.04 0.67
N HIS A 496 13.20 -23.21 1.11
CA HIS A 496 14.58 -23.44 1.58
C HIS A 496 15.60 -23.25 0.46
N ASP A 497 15.38 -23.91 -0.68
CA ASP A 497 16.23 -23.82 -1.86
C ASP A 497 16.38 -22.38 -2.36
N TRP A 498 15.30 -21.59 -2.31
CA TRP A 498 15.34 -20.18 -2.65
C TRP A 498 16.04 -19.35 -1.57
N ALA A 499 15.78 -19.59 -0.28
CA ALA A 499 16.36 -18.84 0.82
C ALA A 499 17.87 -19.03 0.97
N VAL A 500 18.38 -20.25 0.69
CA VAL A 500 19.83 -20.53 0.58
C VAL A 500 20.44 -19.71 -0.54
N ARG A 501 19.94 -19.85 -1.79
CA ARG A 501 20.44 -19.08 -2.94
C ARG A 501 20.37 -17.56 -2.70
N ALA A 502 19.28 -17.08 -2.10
CA ALA A 502 19.10 -15.66 -1.80
C ALA A 502 20.06 -15.16 -0.69
N CYS A 503 20.55 -16.02 0.20
CA CYS A 503 21.66 -15.65 1.10
C CYS A 503 23.02 -15.69 0.40
N ASP A 504 23.24 -16.65 -0.50
CA ASP A 504 24.49 -16.79 -1.26
C ASP A 504 24.69 -15.63 -2.27
N ASP A 505 23.60 -15.15 -2.88
CA ASP A 505 23.60 -13.99 -3.78
C ASP A 505 23.37 -12.64 -3.06
N GLY A 506 23.12 -12.66 -1.76
CA GLY A 506 23.06 -11.50 -0.87
C GLY A 506 21.73 -10.74 -0.82
N ARG A 507 20.65 -11.24 -1.47
CA ARG A 507 19.30 -10.66 -1.37
C ARG A 507 18.64 -10.85 -0.01
N LEU A 508 18.93 -11.95 0.67
CA LEU A 508 18.61 -12.18 2.08
C LEU A 508 19.86 -12.02 2.95
N ARG A 509 19.70 -11.38 4.10
CA ARG A 509 20.70 -11.37 5.18
C ARG A 509 20.69 -12.66 5.98
N PHE A 510 19.50 -13.21 6.24
CA PHE A 510 19.26 -14.50 6.86
C PHE A 510 17.83 -15.00 6.61
N PHE A 511 17.59 -16.28 6.91
CA PHE A 511 16.25 -16.85 6.93
C PHE A 511 15.96 -17.62 8.22
N ILE A 512 14.68 -17.72 8.56
CA ILE A 512 14.17 -18.40 9.75
C ILE A 512 13.35 -19.61 9.29
N VAL A 513 13.72 -20.82 9.71
CA VAL A 513 12.93 -22.03 9.51
C VAL A 513 12.18 -22.34 10.80
N TYR A 514 10.85 -22.32 10.78
CA TYR A 514 10.04 -22.55 11.99
C TYR A 514 9.31 -23.89 11.99
N TRP A 515 9.20 -24.50 13.16
CA TRP A 515 8.35 -25.67 13.38
C TRP A 515 7.20 -25.31 14.31
N PHE A 516 5.97 -25.60 13.87
CA PHE A 516 4.79 -25.46 14.73
C PHE A 516 4.78 -26.66 15.69
N PHE A 517 4.99 -26.38 16.98
CA PHE A 517 5.10 -27.39 18.03
C PHE A 517 3.78 -28.17 18.22
N ARG A 518 3.89 -29.48 18.43
CA ARG A 518 2.78 -30.35 18.84
C ARG A 518 3.26 -31.36 19.89
N PRO A 519 2.65 -31.44 21.09
CA PRO A 519 3.12 -32.35 22.14
C PRO A 519 3.18 -33.81 21.69
N GLY A 520 4.26 -34.49 22.04
CA GLY A 520 4.54 -35.89 21.72
C GLY A 520 4.78 -36.16 20.23
N GLN A 521 5.32 -35.20 19.48
CA GLN A 521 5.59 -35.34 18.03
C GLN A 521 7.04 -34.99 17.67
N ALA A 522 7.44 -35.33 16.44
CA ALA A 522 8.83 -35.22 16.00
C ALA A 522 9.35 -33.77 15.88
N ASN A 523 8.47 -32.76 15.81
CA ASN A 523 8.79 -31.33 15.97
C ASN A 523 10.17 -30.90 15.42
N ILE A 524 11.14 -30.62 16.29
CA ILE A 524 12.52 -30.23 15.93
C ILE A 524 13.29 -31.33 15.18
N ASP A 525 13.13 -32.61 15.53
CA ASP A 525 13.84 -33.73 14.87
C ASP A 525 13.44 -33.82 13.39
N LEU A 526 12.17 -33.57 13.08
CA LEU A 526 11.68 -33.51 11.71
C LEU A 526 12.22 -32.29 10.96
N LEU A 527 12.37 -31.12 11.61
CA LEU A 527 13.05 -29.96 11.01
C LEU A 527 14.51 -30.30 10.72
N MET A 528 15.25 -30.84 11.69
CA MET A 528 16.67 -31.21 11.55
C MET A 528 16.86 -32.23 10.42
N GLN A 529 15.97 -33.24 10.33
CA GLN A 529 15.94 -34.18 9.21
C GLN A 529 15.70 -33.45 7.87
N MET A 530 14.66 -32.62 7.78
CA MET A 530 14.28 -31.93 6.54
C MET A 530 15.35 -30.97 6.03
N VAL A 531 16.06 -30.27 6.92
CA VAL A 531 17.20 -29.42 6.54
C VAL A 531 18.40 -30.27 6.13
N THR A 532 18.67 -31.39 6.81
CA THR A 532 19.75 -32.32 6.43
C THR A 532 19.53 -32.93 5.03
N GLU A 533 18.28 -33.28 4.70
CA GLU A 533 17.89 -33.73 3.36
C GLU A 533 18.08 -32.65 2.27
N GLN A 534 18.08 -31.36 2.64
CA GLN A 534 18.38 -30.23 1.74
C GLN A 534 19.84 -29.75 1.80
N GLY A 535 20.77 -30.62 2.20
CA GLY A 535 22.21 -30.33 2.23
C GLY A 535 22.74 -29.76 3.54
N GLY A 536 21.89 -29.57 4.56
CA GLY A 536 22.29 -29.18 5.91
C GLY A 536 22.14 -27.69 6.23
N PRO A 537 22.46 -27.29 7.48
CA PRO A 537 22.16 -25.95 7.99
C PRO A 537 23.07 -24.87 7.40
N HIS A 538 22.47 -23.92 6.68
CA HIS A 538 23.17 -22.77 6.10
C HIS A 538 23.74 -21.83 7.19
N PRO A 539 24.93 -21.20 7.00
CA PRO A 539 25.50 -20.25 7.98
C PRO A 539 24.60 -19.04 8.32
N ARG A 540 23.66 -18.70 7.44
CA ARG A 540 22.62 -17.67 7.61
C ARG A 540 21.22 -18.23 7.96
N MET A 541 21.11 -19.47 8.42
CA MET A 541 19.85 -20.04 8.91
C MET A 541 19.68 -19.82 10.42
N VAL A 542 18.47 -19.45 10.82
CA VAL A 542 17.95 -19.44 12.20
C VAL A 542 16.80 -20.44 12.27
N VAL A 543 16.54 -21.03 13.44
CA VAL A 543 15.33 -21.85 13.67
C VAL A 543 14.46 -21.31 14.79
N MET A 544 13.14 -21.47 14.65
CA MET A 544 12.14 -20.90 15.55
C MET A 544 11.13 -21.96 16.03
N ALA A 545 11.05 -22.17 17.35
CA ALA A 545 9.97 -22.93 17.96
C ALA A 545 8.69 -22.07 17.98
N ASP A 546 7.65 -22.48 17.26
CA ASP A 546 6.36 -21.81 17.23
C ASP A 546 5.37 -22.52 18.18
N VAL A 547 4.98 -21.83 19.26
CA VAL A 547 4.30 -22.40 20.42
C VAL A 547 2.96 -21.71 20.69
N GLU A 548 1.92 -22.21 20.03
CA GLU A 548 0.53 -21.75 20.13
C GLU A 548 -0.44 -22.85 20.58
N ASP A 549 -1.68 -22.47 20.90
CA ASP A 549 -2.74 -23.42 21.29
C ASP A 549 -3.30 -24.27 20.14
N ALA A 550 -2.91 -24.01 18.89
CA ALA A 550 -3.48 -24.67 17.71
C ALA A 550 -5.03 -24.67 17.70
N ALA A 551 -5.64 -23.49 17.86
CA ALA A 551 -7.06 -23.27 18.03
C ALA A 551 -7.67 -24.00 19.26
N GLY A 552 -6.93 -23.98 20.38
CA GLY A 552 -7.32 -24.59 21.65
C GLY A 552 -7.12 -26.12 21.74
N THR A 553 -6.43 -26.73 20.77
CA THR A 553 -6.13 -28.18 20.79
C THR A 553 -4.86 -28.55 21.58
N ILE A 554 -3.96 -27.59 21.81
CA ILE A 554 -2.80 -27.68 22.70
C ILE A 554 -3.13 -26.85 23.95
N THR A 555 -3.01 -27.47 25.13
CA THR A 555 -3.38 -26.87 26.42
C THR A 555 -2.43 -27.32 27.54
N GLY A 556 -2.43 -26.62 28.67
CA GLY A 556 -1.51 -26.91 29.79
C GLY A 556 -0.07 -26.46 29.51
N ASP A 557 0.81 -26.65 30.50
CA ASP A 557 2.19 -26.18 30.44
C ASP A 557 3.09 -27.17 29.71
N GLN A 558 3.55 -26.77 28.51
CA GLN A 558 4.37 -27.56 27.60
C GLN A 558 5.87 -27.27 27.77
N SER A 559 6.25 -26.44 28.76
CA SER A 559 7.64 -25.98 28.94
C SER A 559 8.68 -27.10 28.95
N ALA A 560 8.37 -28.26 29.53
CA ALA A 560 9.34 -29.36 29.66
C ALA A 560 9.76 -29.92 28.29
N GLU A 561 8.81 -30.16 27.39
CA GLU A 561 9.06 -30.68 26.04
C GLU A 561 9.72 -29.61 25.16
N VAL A 562 9.14 -28.41 25.11
CA VAL A 562 9.66 -27.30 24.29
C VAL A 562 11.08 -26.89 24.70
N ASN A 563 11.40 -26.89 26.01
CA ASN A 563 12.76 -26.54 26.46
C ASN A 563 13.79 -27.61 26.08
N ASP A 564 13.40 -28.89 25.99
CA ASP A 564 14.27 -29.94 25.47
C ASP A 564 14.46 -29.83 23.95
N GLU A 565 13.41 -29.46 23.20
CA GLU A 565 13.54 -29.20 21.76
C GLU A 565 14.45 -28.00 21.47
N ILE A 566 14.33 -26.91 22.25
CA ILE A 566 15.24 -25.77 22.17
C ILE A 566 16.68 -26.19 22.53
N ARG A 567 16.86 -27.08 23.52
CA ARG A 567 18.19 -27.65 23.85
C ARG A 567 18.79 -28.39 22.65
N ARG A 568 18.05 -29.34 22.06
CA ARG A 568 18.49 -30.11 20.88
C ARG A 568 18.77 -29.21 19.66
N ALA A 569 17.90 -28.23 19.40
CA ALA A 569 18.13 -27.23 18.36
C ALA A 569 19.42 -26.43 18.58
N ARG A 570 19.73 -26.06 19.85
CA ARG A 570 20.94 -25.29 20.21
C ARG A 570 22.22 -26.13 20.11
N GLU A 571 22.14 -27.43 20.39
CA GLU A 571 23.23 -28.39 20.20
C GLU A 571 23.56 -28.60 18.72
N TRP A 572 22.54 -28.66 17.85
CA TRP A 572 22.70 -28.82 16.40
C TRP A 572 23.12 -27.54 15.66
N LEU A 573 22.47 -26.40 15.95
CA LEU A 573 22.65 -25.15 15.19
C LEU A 573 23.52 -24.10 15.90
N GLY A 574 23.83 -24.28 17.18
CA GLY A 574 24.53 -23.31 18.02
C GLY A 574 23.57 -22.30 18.68
N GLU A 575 23.90 -21.92 19.92
CA GLU A 575 22.96 -21.32 20.88
C GLU A 575 22.18 -20.10 20.37
N ARG A 576 22.84 -19.17 19.67
CA ARG A 576 22.24 -17.88 19.26
C ARG A 576 21.30 -17.97 18.06
N ARG A 577 21.36 -19.05 17.28
CA ARG A 577 20.56 -19.26 16.06
C ARG A 577 19.23 -19.98 16.34
N VAL A 578 18.87 -20.13 17.62
CA VAL A 578 17.60 -20.73 18.06
C VAL A 578 16.78 -19.70 18.81
N ILE A 579 15.60 -19.41 18.28
CA ILE A 579 14.64 -18.46 18.82
C ILE A 579 13.30 -19.15 19.11
N GLY A 580 12.40 -18.46 19.80
CA GLY A 580 11.01 -18.88 19.99
C GLY A 580 10.04 -17.84 19.44
N TYR A 581 8.84 -18.29 19.11
CA TYR A 581 7.66 -17.47 18.95
C TYR A 581 6.67 -17.86 20.07
N TRP A 582 6.14 -16.87 20.79
CA TRP A 582 5.22 -17.11 21.89
C TRP A 582 4.31 -15.91 22.16
N ASN A 583 3.03 -16.20 22.42
CA ASN A 583 2.01 -15.21 22.73
C ASN A 583 1.77 -15.11 24.26
N PRO A 584 2.30 -14.07 24.94
CA PRO A 584 2.13 -13.87 26.38
C PRO A 584 0.71 -13.42 26.79
N VAL A 585 -0.19 -13.19 25.83
CA VAL A 585 -1.55 -12.69 26.08
C VAL A 585 -2.59 -13.81 25.97
N SER A 586 -2.54 -14.58 24.88
CA SER A 586 -3.48 -15.69 24.63
C SER A 586 -2.94 -17.03 25.14
N ASN A 587 -1.62 -17.23 25.13
CA ASN A 587 -0.96 -18.52 25.33
C ASN A 587 0.00 -18.50 26.54
N ALA A 588 -0.31 -17.64 27.52
CA ALA A 588 0.49 -17.40 28.72
C ALA A 588 0.84 -18.69 29.50
N ASP A 589 -0.06 -19.67 29.50
CA ASP A 589 0.10 -20.94 30.22
C ASP A 589 0.85 -22.03 29.44
N LEU A 590 1.07 -21.89 28.13
CA LEU A 590 1.66 -22.97 27.32
C LEU A 590 3.18 -23.13 27.52
N TRP A 591 3.90 -22.05 27.85
CA TRP A 591 5.36 -22.07 27.93
C TRP A 591 5.85 -21.23 29.12
N ARG A 592 5.38 -21.58 30.32
CA ARG A 592 5.58 -20.78 31.54
C ARG A 592 7.05 -20.60 31.92
N THR A 593 7.90 -21.59 31.65
CA THR A 593 9.34 -21.56 31.93
C THR A 593 10.14 -21.70 30.65
N ARG A 594 11.11 -20.81 30.43
CA ARG A 594 11.89 -20.70 29.19
C ARG A 594 13.39 -20.70 29.49
N PRO A 595 14.27 -21.15 28.57
CA PRO A 595 15.71 -21.14 28.80
C PRO A 595 16.23 -19.70 28.85
N PRO A 596 17.17 -19.36 29.76
CA PRO A 596 17.77 -18.04 29.81
C PRO A 596 18.34 -17.59 28.46
N GLY A 597 18.20 -16.30 28.16
CA GLY A 597 18.72 -15.68 26.94
C GLY A 597 18.01 -16.07 25.63
N LEU A 598 16.97 -16.94 25.66
CA LEU A 598 16.16 -17.24 24.48
C LEU A 598 15.55 -15.95 23.91
N ARG A 599 15.66 -15.77 22.59
CA ARG A 599 15.08 -14.62 21.89
C ARG A 599 13.66 -14.94 21.43
N LEU A 600 12.74 -14.00 21.63
CA LEU A 600 11.31 -14.18 21.36
C LEU A 600 10.78 -13.22 20.29
N VAL A 601 10.11 -13.80 19.30
CA VAL A 601 9.07 -13.15 18.51
C VAL A 601 7.77 -13.22 19.33
N THR A 602 6.97 -12.15 19.30
CA THR A 602 5.72 -12.07 20.04
C THR A 602 4.60 -11.51 19.15
N PRO A 603 3.47 -12.21 18.97
CA PRO A 603 2.32 -11.70 18.23
C PRO A 603 1.48 -10.74 19.09
N SER A 604 0.93 -9.69 18.47
CA SER A 604 -0.05 -8.81 19.11
C SER A 604 -0.78 -7.92 18.10
N TYR A 605 -1.58 -8.52 17.22
CA TYR A 605 -2.16 -7.87 16.03
C TYR A 605 -3.00 -6.61 16.32
N GLY A 606 -3.11 -5.75 15.31
CA GLY A 606 -3.84 -4.48 15.41
C GLY A 606 -3.08 -3.41 16.22
N ARG A 607 -1.76 -3.51 16.24
CA ARG A 607 -0.85 -2.56 16.89
C ARG A 607 0.25 -2.12 15.95
N GLU A 608 0.90 -1.02 16.34
CA GLU A 608 2.11 -0.51 15.71
C GLU A 608 3.23 -1.59 15.67
N PRO A 609 3.96 -1.71 14.55
CA PRO A 609 5.14 -2.56 14.43
C PRO A 609 6.13 -2.32 15.59
N GLY A 610 6.61 -3.39 16.22
CA GLY A 610 7.53 -3.28 17.37
C GLY A 610 6.89 -2.91 18.72
N SER A 611 5.57 -2.64 18.76
CA SER A 611 4.82 -2.30 19.99
C SER A 611 3.72 -3.32 20.35
N PRO A 612 4.07 -4.58 20.67
CA PRO A 612 3.10 -5.57 21.15
C PRO A 612 2.53 -5.20 22.53
N LYS A 613 1.37 -5.77 22.87
CA LYS A 613 0.68 -5.54 24.17
C LYS A 613 1.55 -5.89 25.39
N ILE A 614 2.44 -6.87 25.27
CA ILE A 614 3.41 -7.27 26.29
C ILE A 614 4.74 -7.55 25.57
N LYS A 615 5.86 -7.06 26.12
CA LYS A 615 7.22 -7.41 25.70
C LYS A 615 7.80 -8.36 26.76
N PRO A 616 7.80 -9.70 26.54
CA PRO A 616 8.33 -10.65 27.52
C PRO A 616 9.87 -10.60 27.61
N ASP A 617 10.44 -11.17 28.67
CA ASP A 617 11.88 -11.38 28.74
C ASP A 617 12.37 -12.19 27.52
N GLY A 618 13.39 -11.67 26.82
CA GLY A 618 13.88 -12.22 25.56
C GLY A 618 13.28 -11.60 24.30
N TYR A 619 12.23 -10.78 24.40
CA TYR A 619 11.60 -10.09 23.27
C TYR A 619 12.62 -9.36 22.36
N PHE A 620 12.51 -9.58 21.05
CA PHE A 620 13.22 -8.79 20.04
C PHE A 620 12.34 -8.38 18.84
N ALA A 621 11.22 -9.07 18.58
CA ALA A 621 10.41 -8.86 17.38
C ALA A 621 8.91 -9.03 17.64
N HIS A 622 8.10 -8.30 16.87
CA HIS A 622 6.65 -8.24 16.97
C HIS A 622 6.00 -8.72 15.67
N GLN A 623 5.23 -9.82 15.71
CA GLN A 623 4.32 -10.17 14.64
C GLN A 623 3.05 -9.31 14.80
N TYR A 624 2.92 -8.28 13.96
CA TYR A 624 2.02 -7.14 14.20
C TYR A 624 0.73 -7.19 13.36
N THR A 625 0.69 -8.07 12.36
CA THR A 625 -0.52 -8.41 11.60
C THR A 625 -0.39 -9.80 10.98
N ASP A 626 -1.53 -10.49 10.91
CA ASP A 626 -1.86 -11.73 10.19
C ASP A 626 -2.20 -11.50 8.69
N ASN A 627 -2.20 -10.25 8.25
CA ASN A 627 -2.98 -9.80 7.09
C ASN A 627 -2.24 -8.73 6.27
N GLY A 628 -0.92 -8.64 6.41
CA GLY A 628 -0.07 -7.68 5.72
C GLY A 628 0.11 -8.03 4.24
N PRO A 629 0.19 -7.04 3.33
CA PRO A 629 0.44 -7.30 1.91
C PRO A 629 1.90 -7.69 1.67
N CYS A 630 2.14 -8.89 1.13
CA CYS A 630 3.49 -9.35 0.80
C CYS A 630 3.49 -10.16 -0.51
N PRO A 631 4.14 -9.67 -1.59
CA PRO A 631 4.41 -10.50 -2.77
C PRO A 631 5.46 -11.59 -2.45
N PRO A 632 5.39 -12.77 -3.07
CA PRO A 632 4.36 -13.23 -4.02
C PRO A 632 3.10 -13.80 -3.34
N PHE A 633 3.05 -13.83 -2.01
CA PHE A 633 2.07 -14.57 -1.21
C PHE A 633 0.65 -13.99 -1.20
N GLY A 634 0.52 -12.67 -1.41
CA GLY A 634 -0.75 -11.95 -1.34
C GLY A 634 -0.91 -11.24 0.00
N ARG A 635 -1.65 -11.85 0.93
CA ARG A 635 -1.73 -11.40 2.33
C ARG A 635 -1.20 -12.49 3.24
N CYS A 636 -0.38 -12.12 4.21
CA CYS A 636 0.23 -13.02 5.17
C CYS A 636 0.60 -12.29 6.47
N ASP A 637 1.11 -13.07 7.40
CA ASP A 637 1.72 -12.64 8.64
C ASP A 637 2.95 -11.76 8.36
N LEU A 638 3.07 -10.64 9.09
CA LEU A 638 4.22 -9.72 9.05
C LEU A 638 4.77 -9.45 10.45
N ASN A 639 6.09 -9.54 10.53
CA ASN A 639 6.93 -9.30 11.69
C ASN A 639 7.69 -8.00 11.52
N TYR A 640 8.04 -7.37 12.65
CA TYR A 640 8.95 -6.24 12.69
C TYR A 640 9.81 -6.23 13.95
N THR A 641 11.06 -5.80 13.80
CA THR A 641 11.97 -5.44 14.91
C THR A 641 12.51 -4.03 14.70
N HIS A 642 12.81 -3.31 15.78
CA HIS A 642 13.54 -2.02 15.70
C HIS A 642 15.05 -2.20 15.49
N LEU A 643 15.57 -3.43 15.60
CA LEU A 643 16.99 -3.72 15.44
C LEU A 643 17.46 -3.53 13.99
N SER A 644 18.63 -2.95 13.82
CA SER A 644 19.35 -2.88 12.55
C SER A 644 19.92 -4.24 12.13
N THR A 645 20.40 -4.34 10.89
CA THR A 645 21.10 -5.52 10.36
C THR A 645 22.23 -5.98 11.29
N ASP A 646 23.14 -5.09 11.67
CA ASP A 646 24.32 -5.46 12.46
C ASP A 646 23.98 -5.88 13.89
N GLU A 647 22.92 -5.30 14.49
CA GLU A 647 22.40 -5.72 15.79
C GLU A 647 21.78 -7.13 15.72
N LEU A 648 21.08 -7.46 14.63
CA LEU A 648 20.55 -8.81 14.40
C LEU A 648 21.68 -9.83 14.18
N ASP A 649 22.68 -9.50 13.37
CA ASP A 649 23.86 -10.36 13.16
C ASP A 649 24.59 -10.65 14.48
N ALA A 650 24.84 -9.62 15.30
CA ALA A 650 25.51 -9.76 16.58
C ALA A 650 24.68 -10.55 17.61
N MET A 651 23.36 -10.33 17.63
CA MET A 651 22.43 -11.05 18.52
C MET A 651 22.31 -12.53 18.15
N LEU A 652 22.19 -12.84 16.86
CA LEU A 652 21.92 -14.18 16.34
C LEU A 652 23.19 -14.98 16.03
N GLY A 653 24.37 -14.34 15.99
CA GLY A 653 25.65 -15.01 15.69
C GLY A 653 25.80 -15.43 14.24
N LEU A 654 25.22 -14.67 13.31
CA LEU A 654 25.12 -15.04 11.89
C LEU A 654 26.46 -14.93 11.16
N GLY A 655 26.68 -15.82 10.19
CA GLY A 655 27.90 -15.83 9.39
C GLY A 655 29.10 -16.57 10.01
N GLN A 656 28.92 -17.19 11.19
CA GLN A 656 29.83 -18.22 11.68
C GLN A 656 29.39 -19.60 11.15
N SER A 657 30.36 -20.47 10.87
CA SER A 657 30.07 -21.88 10.55
C SER A 657 29.34 -22.54 11.73
N PRO A 658 28.43 -23.51 11.49
CA PRO A 658 27.96 -24.39 12.55
C PRO A 658 29.13 -25.04 13.30
N PRO A 659 28.96 -25.42 14.57
CA PRO A 659 29.88 -26.36 15.22
C PRO A 659 30.02 -27.61 14.33
N PRO A 660 31.19 -28.29 14.31
CA PRO A 660 31.25 -29.63 13.73
C PRO A 660 30.19 -30.49 14.45
N PRO A 661 29.48 -31.39 13.74
CA PRO A 661 28.50 -32.25 14.39
C PRO A 661 29.16 -33.02 15.53
N PRO A 662 28.45 -33.27 16.65
CA PRO A 662 28.97 -34.15 17.68
C PRO A 662 29.36 -35.50 17.03
N PRO A 663 30.45 -36.14 17.48
CA PRO A 663 30.78 -37.47 16.97
C PRO A 663 29.56 -38.39 17.11
N PRO A 664 29.31 -39.29 16.15
CA PRO A 664 28.16 -40.20 16.24
C PRO A 664 28.23 -40.90 17.59
N PRO A 665 27.09 -41.06 18.29
CA PRO A 665 27.09 -41.63 19.63
C PRO A 665 27.82 -42.96 19.59
N VAL A 666 28.91 -43.05 20.35
CA VAL A 666 29.56 -44.34 20.62
C VAL A 666 28.44 -45.22 21.17
N PRO A 667 28.12 -46.36 20.55
CA PRO A 667 27.08 -47.23 21.08
C PRO A 667 27.45 -47.53 22.52
N GLU A 668 26.57 -47.19 23.46
CA GLU A 668 26.79 -47.63 24.84
C GLU A 668 26.95 -49.14 24.79
N PRO A 669 28.00 -49.70 25.44
CA PRO A 669 28.15 -51.14 25.48
C PRO A 669 26.86 -51.68 26.09
N PHE A 670 26.14 -52.51 25.33
CA PHE A 670 24.94 -53.18 25.84
C PHE A 670 25.28 -53.75 27.22
N PRO A 671 24.40 -53.60 28.22
CA PRO A 671 24.55 -54.33 29.46
C PRO A 671 24.30 -55.81 29.14
N VAL A 672 25.34 -56.48 28.64
CA VAL A 672 25.35 -57.90 28.43
C VAL A 672 25.28 -58.52 29.82
N ASP A 673 24.19 -59.19 30.12
CA ASP A 673 24.15 -60.10 31.25
C ASP A 673 25.24 -61.16 30.99
N ASP A 674 26.29 -61.16 31.81
CA ASP A 674 27.43 -62.07 31.66
C ASP A 674 26.95 -63.54 31.58
N ALA A 675 25.85 -63.88 32.27
CA ALA A 675 25.26 -65.22 32.19
C ALA A 675 24.79 -65.57 30.77
N ALA A 676 24.11 -64.63 30.10
CA ALA A 676 23.63 -64.81 28.72
C ALA A 676 24.78 -64.89 27.70
N LEU A 677 25.90 -64.20 27.96
CA LEU A 677 27.09 -64.27 27.12
C LEU A 677 27.77 -65.64 27.24
N TRP A 678 27.90 -66.18 28.45
CA TRP A 678 28.49 -67.50 28.67
C TRP A 678 27.64 -68.64 28.10
N ASP A 679 26.30 -68.58 28.22
CA ASP A 679 25.41 -69.57 27.60
C ASP A 679 25.50 -69.56 26.07
N TYR A 680 25.59 -68.37 25.44
CA TYR A 680 25.78 -68.26 23.98
C TYR A 680 27.13 -68.85 23.52
N ILE A 681 28.22 -68.54 24.22
CA ILE A 681 29.57 -69.07 23.91
C ILE A 681 29.63 -70.58 24.15
N ALA A 682 29.03 -71.09 25.23
CA ALA A 682 28.97 -72.53 25.49
C ALA A 682 28.16 -73.29 24.44
N GLY A 683 27.08 -72.69 23.93
CA GLY A 683 26.21 -73.26 22.90
C GLY A 683 26.90 -73.43 21.54
N GLU A 684 27.65 -72.43 21.06
CA GLU A 684 28.33 -72.54 19.76
C GLU A 684 29.61 -73.40 19.79
N VAL A 685 30.34 -73.43 20.91
CA VAL A 685 31.64 -74.13 21.01
C VAL A 685 31.50 -75.65 21.21
N LEU A 686 30.37 -76.14 21.72
CA LEU A 686 30.09 -77.59 21.88
C LEU A 686 29.21 -78.17 20.76
N GLY A 687 28.91 -77.39 19.71
CA GLY A 687 28.01 -77.75 18.62
C GLY A 687 28.66 -78.05 17.26
N ARG A 688 29.99 -78.17 17.17
CA ARG A 688 30.75 -78.42 15.93
C ARG A 688 31.95 -79.34 16.13
#